data_AF-A0A0G4EEP3-F1
#
_entry.id   AF-A0A0G4EEP3-F1
#
_cell.length_a   1.000
_cell.length_b   1.000
_cell.length_c   1.000
_cell.angle_alpha   90.00
_cell.angle_beta   90.00
_cell.angle_gamma   90.00
#
_symmetry.space_group_name_H-M   'P 1'
#
loop_
_entity.id
_entity.type
_entity.pdbx_description
1 polymer ?
#
loop_
_entity_poly.entity_id
_entity_poly.type
_entity_poly.pdbx_seq_one_letter_code
_entity_poly.pdbx_strand_id
1 'polypeptide(L)'
;MSVSPSARLNRLLDGDDGAEDTEMTEGENEALEKQEEEAESHPVKYENFDDRTLAVLNSLNRENIFKVLDGVVGGEQGKAVLAQTLKDVAGDLLQQYERASAEQYNTLETGGTGGASASASAMVNRQPSSSDKMDVSVEPSESGDKDGGRHEEADEEVDGLEGETELEQKFRKDPNIFMRKARYVPLRLTYDERSLLRLLESALEVSEYTDKVDVFTGGNKARLMAVQIRQICSILCGLVVAHNYEIGQALIKDREFADNADFFKIVFEIGRRYKILNPERMRGSYGKLLFLLQDSVKPDVRELLGFSPVADEVVTVYKVLEHKKNGLALLKDPLLCKATMEILPEGKSRAQIQREIRTKEDAQKALIRKYASRNVTRQAQRGGRFFTLSLGLFEVTKGTHPGGSDTDSDDEDKDRNAPLLPDDIEQCIYSLGDHNSHLRFNRYPCDKMIKYLKDHFSPDEYEDHYSLAISAGRGGARLSHSHKRQYTYVLQSLELWRDVLHFLFELWHRTEKDLLNPNNPYRLRDTGQGLNRVQSAPNVSDAVHRIINRVQNRVGGWVGSSVVHLGDHNVPNALVFIDKYIQVPRILSPVVLCLDKIDEVYTQQDGLKSYIDSTFGGPTKLKKLILCDFFRHAFDGSGADNFFDAGSCIDGRLTSAWNWCSKVEKKSYFPVFLLTGFTGFDGRF
;
A
#
# COMPACT_ATOMS: atom_id res chain seq x y z
N MET A 1 -20.71 -35.51 -50.33
CA MET A 1 -19.48 -36.21 -49.88
C MET A 1 -19.11 -35.61 -48.54
N SER A 2 -19.19 -36.40 -47.46
CA SER A 2 -18.98 -35.93 -46.08
C SER A 2 -17.49 -35.75 -45.79
N VAL A 3 -17.08 -34.52 -45.49
CA VAL A 3 -15.72 -34.20 -45.06
C VAL A 3 -15.60 -34.52 -43.56
N SER A 4 -14.52 -35.18 -43.15
CA SER A 4 -14.36 -35.65 -41.76
C SER A 4 -14.13 -34.48 -40.77
N PRO A 5 -14.48 -34.65 -39.48
CA PRO A 5 -14.29 -33.63 -38.45
C PRO A 5 -12.86 -33.08 -38.35
N SER A 6 -11.85 -33.91 -38.65
CA SER A 6 -10.44 -33.51 -38.65
C SER A 6 -10.10 -32.48 -39.73
N ALA A 7 -10.77 -32.54 -40.89
CA ALA A 7 -10.58 -31.56 -41.96
C ALA A 7 -11.31 -30.23 -41.69
N ARG A 8 -12.30 -30.23 -40.78
CA ARG A 8 -12.96 -29.01 -40.28
C ARG A 8 -12.12 -28.30 -39.22
N LEU A 9 -11.41 -29.06 -38.39
CA LEU A 9 -10.46 -28.54 -37.40
C LEU A 9 -9.22 -27.91 -38.03
N ASN A 10 -8.68 -28.51 -39.11
CA ASN A 10 -7.54 -27.92 -39.81
C ASN A 10 -7.87 -26.61 -40.53
N ARG A 11 -9.09 -26.44 -41.06
CA ARG A 11 -9.52 -25.15 -41.63
C ARG A 11 -9.66 -24.03 -40.60
N LEU A 12 -10.01 -24.38 -39.35
CA LEU A 12 -10.10 -23.44 -38.24
C LEU A 12 -8.72 -23.03 -37.69
N LEU A 13 -7.69 -23.84 -37.94
CA LEU A 13 -6.32 -23.58 -37.50
C LEU A 13 -5.50 -22.81 -38.56
N ASP A 14 -5.83 -22.92 -39.85
CA ASP A 14 -5.07 -22.29 -40.94
C ASP A 14 -5.55 -20.87 -41.34
N GLY A 15 -6.53 -20.29 -40.63
CA GLY A 15 -6.79 -18.84 -40.64
C GLY A 15 -7.06 -18.19 -42.00
N ASP A 16 -7.67 -18.90 -42.96
CA ASP A 16 -8.07 -18.33 -44.24
C ASP A 16 -9.58 -18.11 -44.28
N ASP A 17 -10.02 -16.94 -43.80
CA ASP A 17 -11.31 -16.36 -44.15
C ASP A 17 -11.06 -14.96 -44.71
N GLY A 18 -10.93 -14.89 -46.03
CA GLY A 18 -11.13 -13.65 -46.77
C GLY A 18 -12.57 -13.19 -46.58
N ALA A 19 -12.80 -12.30 -45.62
CA ALA A 19 -14.08 -11.64 -45.40
C ALA A 19 -14.08 -10.26 -46.10
N GLU A 20 -14.87 -10.14 -47.17
CA GLU A 20 -15.44 -8.86 -47.55
C GLU A 20 -16.52 -8.48 -46.55
N ASP A 21 -16.47 -7.23 -46.08
CA ASP A 21 -17.37 -6.63 -45.09
C ASP A 21 -18.85 -6.78 -45.47
N THR A 22 -19.63 -7.47 -44.64
CA THR A 22 -21.08 -7.34 -44.61
C THR A 22 -21.56 -7.20 -43.17
N GLU A 23 -22.28 -6.11 -42.88
CA GLU A 23 -22.89 -5.84 -41.57
C GLU A 23 -23.91 -6.93 -41.20
N MET A 24 -23.74 -7.54 -40.04
CA MET A 24 -24.70 -8.52 -39.49
C MET A 24 -25.92 -7.82 -38.89
N THR A 25 -27.08 -8.46 -39.03
CA THR A 25 -28.38 -7.90 -38.62
C THR A 25 -28.77 -8.28 -37.19
N GLU A 26 -29.66 -7.51 -36.55
CA GLU A 26 -30.08 -7.69 -35.15
C GLU A 26 -30.57 -9.12 -34.80
N GLY A 27 -31.10 -9.87 -35.77
CA GLY A 27 -31.53 -11.26 -35.57
C GLY A 27 -30.39 -12.28 -35.46
N GLU A 28 -29.19 -11.95 -35.96
CA GLU A 28 -28.00 -12.81 -35.84
C GLU A 28 -27.31 -12.64 -34.48
N ASN A 29 -27.44 -11.47 -33.86
CA ASN A 29 -26.99 -11.22 -32.49
C ASN A 29 -27.83 -11.99 -31.45
N GLU A 30 -29.16 -12.04 -31.59
CA GLU A 30 -30.01 -12.83 -30.69
C GLU A 30 -29.76 -14.35 -30.79
N ALA A 31 -29.31 -14.83 -31.96
CA ALA A 31 -28.96 -16.24 -32.15
C ALA A 31 -27.59 -16.59 -31.54
N LEU A 32 -26.64 -15.64 -31.55
CA LEU A 32 -25.34 -15.77 -30.90
C LEU A 32 -25.45 -15.67 -29.38
N GLU A 33 -26.27 -14.76 -28.84
CA GLU A 33 -26.53 -14.66 -27.40
C GLU A 33 -27.19 -15.93 -26.85
N LYS A 34 -28.11 -16.57 -27.61
CA LYS A 34 -28.68 -17.87 -27.22
C LYS A 34 -27.68 -19.03 -27.30
N GLN A 35 -26.71 -18.97 -28.21
CA GLN A 35 -25.64 -19.98 -28.29
C GLN A 35 -24.58 -19.80 -27.18
N GLU A 36 -24.33 -18.56 -26.74
CA GLU A 36 -23.47 -18.28 -25.58
C GLU A 36 -24.14 -18.65 -24.25
N GLU A 37 -25.46 -18.44 -24.10
CA GLU A 37 -26.23 -18.93 -22.93
C GLU A 37 -26.26 -20.47 -22.84
N GLU A 38 -26.32 -21.18 -23.98
CA GLU A 38 -26.22 -22.65 -24.00
C GLU A 38 -24.80 -23.14 -23.67
N ALA A 39 -23.75 -22.40 -24.05
CA ALA A 39 -22.35 -22.73 -23.77
C ALA A 39 -21.92 -22.47 -22.31
N GLU A 40 -22.50 -21.48 -21.63
CA GLU A 40 -22.27 -21.23 -20.19
C GLU A 40 -22.92 -22.28 -19.27
N SER A 41 -23.78 -23.16 -19.79
CA SER A 41 -24.53 -24.16 -19.01
C SER A 41 -23.83 -25.53 -18.83
N HIS A 42 -22.66 -25.73 -19.44
CA HIS A 42 -21.97 -27.04 -19.41
C HIS A 42 -20.55 -26.95 -18.83
N PRO A 43 -20.35 -27.31 -17.54
CA PRO A 43 -19.01 -27.42 -16.98
C PRO A 43 -18.22 -28.53 -17.68
N VAL A 44 -16.91 -28.29 -17.87
CA VAL A 44 -15.97 -29.30 -18.35
C VAL A 44 -16.00 -30.49 -17.40
N LYS A 45 -16.54 -31.63 -17.86
CA LYS A 45 -16.55 -32.87 -17.09
C LYS A 45 -15.13 -33.44 -17.00
N TYR A 46 -14.56 -33.41 -15.80
CA TYR A 46 -13.44 -34.27 -15.46
C TYR A 46 -14.00 -35.70 -15.31
N GLU A 47 -13.59 -36.64 -16.16
CA GLU A 47 -14.19 -38.00 -16.22
C GLU A 47 -14.17 -38.76 -14.87
N ASN A 48 -13.36 -38.31 -13.90
CA ASN A 48 -13.16 -38.97 -12.61
C ASN A 48 -13.77 -38.27 -11.38
N PHE A 49 -14.31 -37.05 -11.50
CA PHE A 49 -14.85 -36.28 -10.36
C PHE A 49 -16.21 -35.65 -10.67
N ASP A 50 -17.17 -35.85 -9.77
CA ASP A 50 -18.48 -35.17 -9.83
C ASP A 50 -18.45 -33.81 -9.12
N ASP A 51 -19.43 -32.96 -9.38
CA ASP A 51 -19.48 -31.58 -8.85
C ASP A 51 -19.45 -31.53 -7.31
N ARG A 52 -20.01 -32.55 -6.67
CA ARG A 52 -19.98 -32.69 -5.22
C ARG A 52 -18.57 -32.97 -4.71
N THR A 53 -17.79 -33.74 -5.46
CA THR A 53 -16.39 -34.02 -5.16
C THR A 53 -15.51 -32.78 -5.30
N LEU A 54 -15.73 -31.95 -6.33
CA LEU A 54 -15.00 -30.69 -6.54
C LEU A 54 -15.28 -29.68 -5.42
N ALA A 55 -16.53 -29.59 -4.95
CA ALA A 55 -16.89 -28.73 -3.83
C ALA A 55 -16.19 -29.14 -2.52
N VAL A 56 -15.98 -30.44 -2.30
CA VAL A 56 -15.27 -30.96 -1.13
C VAL A 56 -13.76 -30.75 -1.24
N LEU A 57 -13.16 -30.90 -2.42
CA LEU A 57 -11.74 -30.58 -2.62
C LEU A 57 -11.43 -29.11 -2.32
N ASN A 58 -12.32 -28.20 -2.69
CA ASN A 58 -12.18 -26.76 -2.44
C ASN A 58 -12.30 -26.38 -0.95
N SER A 59 -12.78 -27.27 -0.08
CA SER A 59 -12.89 -27.02 1.36
C SER A 59 -11.75 -27.66 2.17
N LEU A 60 -10.87 -28.43 1.54
CA LEU A 60 -9.70 -29.03 2.20
C LEU A 60 -8.57 -28.03 2.38
N ASN A 61 -7.77 -28.24 3.43
CA ASN A 61 -6.54 -27.48 3.63
C ASN A 61 -5.44 -27.95 2.65
N ARG A 62 -4.38 -27.14 2.54
CA ARG A 62 -3.29 -27.33 1.58
C ARG A 62 -2.63 -28.72 1.67
N GLU A 63 -2.40 -29.24 2.88
CA GLU A 63 -1.75 -30.54 3.10
C GLU A 63 -2.62 -31.72 2.64
N ASN A 64 -3.93 -31.64 2.88
CA ASN A 64 -4.87 -32.69 2.48
C ASN A 64 -5.17 -32.66 0.97
N ILE A 65 -5.15 -31.48 0.36
CA ILE A 65 -5.22 -31.34 -1.11
C ILE A 65 -4.01 -32.05 -1.76
N PHE A 66 -2.81 -31.88 -1.19
CA PHE A 66 -1.61 -32.56 -1.70
C PHE A 66 -1.69 -34.08 -1.60
N LYS A 67 -2.17 -34.63 -0.48
CA LYS A 67 -2.35 -36.09 -0.33
C LYS A 67 -3.31 -36.68 -1.36
N VAL A 68 -4.41 -35.99 -1.66
CA VAL A 68 -5.38 -36.44 -2.66
C VAL A 68 -4.80 -36.36 -4.07
N LEU A 69 -4.05 -35.29 -4.40
CA LEU A 69 -3.38 -35.15 -5.69
C LEU A 69 -2.31 -36.23 -5.90
N ASP A 70 -1.53 -36.56 -4.87
CA ASP A 70 -0.46 -37.56 -4.96
C ASP A 70 -1.02 -38.96 -5.25
N GLY A 71 -2.11 -39.35 -4.59
CA GLY A 71 -2.78 -40.65 -4.86
C GLY A 71 -3.45 -40.71 -6.23
N VAL A 72 -4.01 -39.60 -6.72
CA VAL A 72 -4.60 -39.52 -8.08
C VAL A 72 -3.53 -39.66 -9.17
N VAL A 73 -2.36 -39.04 -8.95
CA VAL A 73 -1.23 -39.09 -9.88
C VAL A 73 -0.51 -40.44 -9.83
N GLY A 74 -0.51 -41.11 -8.67
CA GLY A 74 0.01 -42.47 -8.49
C GLY A 74 -0.79 -43.59 -9.20
N GLY A 75 -1.87 -43.26 -9.90
CA GLY A 75 -2.71 -44.21 -10.63
C GLY A 75 -3.77 -44.91 -9.76
N GLU A 76 -3.97 -44.47 -8.52
CA GLU A 76 -5.06 -44.95 -7.68
C GLU A 76 -6.38 -44.26 -8.05
N GLN A 77 -7.52 -44.93 -7.82
CA GLN A 77 -8.83 -44.33 -8.09
C GLN A 77 -9.05 -43.11 -7.19
N GLY A 78 -9.02 -41.91 -7.76
CA GLY A 78 -9.10 -40.64 -7.03
C GLY A 78 -10.28 -40.50 -6.05
N LYS A 79 -11.40 -41.17 -6.33
CA LYS A 79 -12.56 -41.23 -5.41
C LYS A 79 -12.28 -42.05 -4.14
N ALA A 80 -11.48 -43.11 -4.23
CA ALA A 80 -11.10 -43.96 -3.09
C ALA A 80 -10.09 -43.23 -2.19
N VAL A 81 -9.10 -42.55 -2.78
CA VAL A 81 -8.11 -41.74 -2.05
C VAL A 81 -8.80 -40.58 -1.34
N LEU A 82 -9.70 -39.86 -2.02
CA LEU A 82 -10.48 -38.79 -1.40
C LEU A 82 -11.36 -39.31 -0.26
N ALA A 83 -12.04 -40.46 -0.44
CA ALA A 83 -12.86 -41.06 0.60
C ALA A 83 -12.02 -41.48 1.82
N GLN A 84 -10.78 -41.93 1.61
CA GLN A 84 -9.86 -42.28 2.68
C GLN A 84 -9.35 -41.02 3.40
N THR A 85 -8.90 -40.00 2.68
CA THR A 85 -8.47 -38.73 3.27
C THR A 85 -9.60 -38.07 4.07
N LEU A 86 -10.85 -38.12 3.59
CA LEU A 86 -12.01 -37.61 4.31
C LEU A 86 -12.32 -38.41 5.58
N LYS A 87 -12.12 -39.74 5.56
CA LYS A 87 -12.23 -40.57 6.77
C LYS A 87 -11.14 -40.25 7.78
N ASP A 88 -9.91 -40.03 7.32
CA ASP A 88 -8.78 -39.70 8.17
C ASP A 88 -8.96 -38.32 8.80
N VAL A 89 -9.42 -37.32 8.02
CA VAL A 89 -9.77 -35.98 8.52
C VAL A 89 -10.94 -36.00 9.50
N ALA A 90 -11.98 -36.79 9.21
CA ALA A 90 -13.10 -36.97 10.14
C ALA A 90 -12.67 -37.71 11.42
N GLY A 91 -11.78 -38.69 11.30
CA GLY A 91 -11.17 -39.41 12.42
C GLY A 91 -10.31 -38.52 13.30
N ASP A 92 -9.48 -37.66 12.70
CA ASP A 92 -8.66 -36.69 13.42
C ASP A 92 -9.52 -35.63 14.13
N LEU A 93 -10.61 -35.17 13.49
CA LEU A 93 -11.57 -34.26 14.13
C LEU A 93 -12.31 -34.94 15.29
N LEU A 94 -12.73 -36.20 15.13
CA LEU A 94 -13.33 -37.00 16.20
C LEU A 94 -12.34 -37.21 17.35
N GLN A 95 -11.09 -37.53 17.06
CA GLN A 95 -10.06 -37.75 18.08
C GLN A 95 -9.67 -36.44 18.79
N GLN A 96 -9.65 -35.30 18.08
CA GLN A 96 -9.49 -33.98 18.68
C GLN A 96 -10.70 -33.62 19.56
N TYR A 97 -11.91 -33.95 19.12
CA TYR A 97 -13.13 -33.73 19.90
C TYR A 97 -13.19 -34.63 21.14
N GLU A 98 -12.77 -35.89 21.04
CA GLU A 98 -12.67 -36.82 22.15
C GLU A 98 -11.58 -36.39 23.15
N ARG A 99 -10.43 -35.87 22.67
CA ARG A 99 -9.41 -35.26 23.54
C ARG A 99 -9.91 -34.01 24.23
N ALA A 100 -10.58 -33.11 23.51
CA ALA A 100 -11.17 -31.90 24.09
C ALA A 100 -12.31 -32.22 25.08
N SER A 101 -13.09 -33.27 24.81
CA SER A 101 -14.15 -33.77 25.70
C SER A 101 -13.58 -34.44 26.95
N ALA A 102 -12.47 -35.20 26.82
CA ALA A 102 -11.75 -35.78 27.95
C ALA A 102 -11.07 -34.71 28.82
N GLU A 103 -10.54 -33.65 28.20
CA GLU A 103 -10.00 -32.48 28.90
C GLU A 103 -11.12 -31.70 29.63
N GLN A 104 -12.31 -31.57 29.03
CA GLN A 104 -13.47 -30.96 29.69
C GLN A 104 -14.03 -31.79 30.84
N TYR A 105 -14.04 -33.13 30.74
CA TYR A 105 -14.48 -34.01 31.82
C TYR A 105 -13.54 -33.98 33.04
N ASN A 106 -12.24 -33.79 32.83
CA ASN A 106 -11.28 -33.62 33.93
C ASN A 106 -11.40 -32.27 34.67
N THR A 107 -12.01 -31.25 34.05
CA THR A 107 -12.28 -29.95 34.68
C THR A 107 -13.63 -29.87 35.41
N LEU A 108 -14.48 -30.89 35.34
CA LEU A 108 -15.83 -30.88 35.92
C LEU A 108 -15.95 -31.58 37.29
N GLU A 109 -14.87 -32.18 37.82
CA GLU A 109 -14.87 -32.72 39.20
C GLU A 109 -14.61 -31.66 40.29
N THR A 110 -14.38 -30.39 39.93
CA THR A 110 -14.22 -29.31 40.91
C THR A 110 -15.12 -28.11 40.62
N GLY A 111 -16.33 -28.11 41.18
CA GLY A 111 -17.01 -26.87 41.61
C GLY A 111 -18.29 -26.44 40.88
N GLY A 112 -19.43 -26.98 41.31
CA GLY A 112 -20.58 -26.22 41.85
C GLY A 112 -21.25 -25.05 41.10
N THR A 113 -22.38 -25.37 40.45
CA THR A 113 -23.70 -24.67 40.45
C THR A 113 -23.84 -23.17 40.08
N GLY A 114 -24.62 -22.88 39.01
CA GLY A 114 -25.42 -21.63 38.91
C GLY A 114 -25.79 -21.08 37.51
N GLY A 115 -26.87 -21.61 36.90
CA GLY A 115 -27.94 -20.89 36.16
C GLY A 115 -27.69 -19.80 35.08
N ALA A 116 -27.81 -20.23 33.81
CA ALA A 116 -28.63 -19.68 32.69
C ALA A 116 -28.54 -18.20 32.18
N SER A 117 -28.12 -18.07 30.92
CA SER A 117 -28.87 -17.54 29.75
C SER A 117 -28.23 -16.39 28.94
N ALA A 118 -28.11 -16.68 27.63
CA ALA A 118 -28.15 -15.80 26.45
C ALA A 118 -26.87 -15.13 25.89
N SER A 119 -26.60 -15.54 24.64
CA SER A 119 -26.01 -14.80 23.51
C SER A 119 -24.48 -14.67 23.43
N ALA A 120 -23.90 -15.58 22.63
CA ALA A 120 -22.49 -15.61 22.25
C ALA A 120 -22.17 -14.62 21.12
N SER A 121 -21.45 -13.56 21.45
CA SER A 121 -20.54 -12.82 20.57
C SER A 121 -19.50 -12.13 21.45
N ALA A 122 -18.52 -12.90 21.92
CA ALA A 122 -17.28 -12.45 22.55
C ALA A 122 -16.38 -13.69 22.62
N MET A 123 -15.19 -13.72 22.05
CA MET A 123 -13.90 -13.37 22.66
C MET A 123 -12.85 -14.20 21.87
N VAL A 124 -11.57 -13.89 21.66
CA VAL A 124 -10.58 -12.98 22.26
C VAL A 124 -9.31 -13.19 21.41
N ASN A 125 -8.65 -12.20 20.82
CA ASN A 125 -7.82 -11.15 21.39
C ASN A 125 -6.83 -11.61 22.47
N ARG A 126 -5.72 -12.26 22.09
CA ARG A 126 -4.54 -12.36 22.96
C ARG A 126 -3.46 -11.37 22.51
N GLN A 127 -3.26 -10.35 23.33
CA GLN A 127 -2.00 -9.59 23.41
C GLN A 127 -0.89 -10.47 24.00
N PRO A 128 0.39 -10.24 23.66
CA PRO A 128 1.51 -10.80 24.42
C PRO A 128 1.97 -9.83 25.52
N SER A 129 2.05 -10.32 26.76
CA SER A 129 2.75 -9.68 27.87
C SER A 129 4.14 -10.27 28.03
N SER A 130 5.11 -9.40 28.27
CA SER A 130 6.50 -9.69 28.59
C SER A 130 6.67 -10.14 30.05
N SER A 131 7.32 -11.27 30.28
CA SER A 131 8.37 -11.53 31.29
C SER A 131 8.45 -13.02 31.56
N ASP A 132 9.58 -13.66 31.23
CA ASP A 132 10.33 -14.36 32.26
C ASP A 132 11.72 -14.77 31.77
N LYS A 133 12.68 -14.49 32.65
CA LYS A 133 14.06 -14.94 32.59
C LYS A 133 14.08 -16.44 32.86
N MET A 134 14.90 -17.20 32.13
CA MET A 134 15.42 -18.46 32.66
C MET A 134 16.92 -18.57 32.42
N ASP A 135 17.61 -18.69 33.54
CA ASP A 135 18.94 -19.25 33.74
C ASP A 135 19.16 -20.51 32.91
N VAL A 136 20.37 -20.64 32.36
CA VAL A 136 20.93 -21.94 32.00
C VAL A 136 22.18 -22.14 32.83
N SER A 137 22.02 -22.90 33.91
CA SER A 137 23.08 -23.48 34.72
C SER A 137 23.70 -24.65 33.96
N VAL A 138 25.00 -24.60 33.69
CA VAL A 138 25.80 -25.75 33.24
C VAL A 138 26.88 -25.98 34.29
N GLU A 139 26.81 -27.11 34.99
CA GLU A 139 27.87 -27.57 35.89
C GLU A 139 29.02 -28.26 35.13
N PRO A 140 30.23 -28.29 35.71
CA PRO A 140 31.47 -28.54 34.99
C PRO A 140 31.87 -30.02 34.99
N SER A 141 32.55 -30.45 33.92
CA SER A 141 33.39 -31.66 33.94
C SER A 141 34.82 -31.31 33.53
N GLU A 142 35.73 -31.38 34.50
CA GLU A 142 37.17 -31.35 34.27
C GLU A 142 37.65 -32.73 33.80
N SER A 143 38.46 -32.78 32.73
CA SER A 143 39.65 -33.65 32.68
C SER A 143 40.60 -33.24 31.54
N GLY A 144 41.73 -32.66 31.93
CA GLY A 144 43.09 -33.10 31.56
C GLY A 144 43.53 -33.24 30.10
N ASP A 145 44.15 -32.16 29.59
CA ASP A 145 45.55 -32.08 29.14
C ASP A 145 46.01 -32.51 27.71
N LYS A 146 46.82 -31.60 27.13
CA LYS A 146 47.87 -31.69 26.07
C LYS A 146 47.52 -31.67 24.58
N ASP A 147 47.82 -30.52 23.93
CA ASP A 147 49.00 -30.30 23.07
C ASP A 147 48.72 -29.50 21.77
N GLY A 148 49.55 -28.47 21.57
CA GLY A 148 50.12 -27.94 20.32
C GLY A 148 49.31 -27.88 19.02
N GLY A 149 49.01 -26.66 18.54
CA GLY A 149 48.70 -26.46 17.13
C GLY A 149 48.17 -25.08 16.78
N ARG A 150 49.07 -24.12 16.59
CA ARG A 150 48.77 -22.77 16.08
C ARG A 150 48.45 -22.85 14.58
N HIS A 151 47.19 -22.66 14.21
CA HIS A 151 46.79 -22.36 12.83
C HIS A 151 46.13 -20.99 12.80
N GLU A 152 46.91 -20.00 12.36
CA GLU A 152 46.44 -18.73 11.85
C GLU A 152 45.81 -19.00 10.47
N GLU A 153 44.48 -19.05 10.39
CA GLU A 153 43.79 -18.92 9.10
C GLU A 153 43.62 -17.43 8.83
N ALA A 154 44.36 -16.96 7.84
CA ALA A 154 44.25 -15.63 7.27
C ALA A 154 42.89 -15.51 6.58
N ASP A 155 42.06 -14.60 7.09
CA ASP A 155 40.90 -14.10 6.35
C ASP A 155 41.41 -13.44 5.06
N GLU A 156 41.15 -14.08 3.92
CA GLU A 156 41.32 -13.46 2.61
C GLU A 156 40.39 -12.25 2.52
N GLU A 157 40.98 -11.05 2.66
CA GLU A 157 40.38 -9.80 2.23
C GLU A 157 40.13 -9.87 0.72
N VAL A 158 38.93 -10.31 0.33
CA VAL A 158 38.40 -10.06 -0.99
C VAL A 158 38.02 -8.57 -1.02
N ASP A 159 39.00 -7.74 -1.34
CA ASP A 159 38.84 -6.35 -1.80
C ASP A 159 38.17 -6.38 -3.17
N GLY A 160 36.88 -6.69 -3.17
CA GLY A 160 36.01 -6.50 -4.31
C GLY A 160 35.56 -5.05 -4.32
N LEU A 161 36.12 -4.25 -5.23
CA LEU A 161 35.70 -2.90 -5.60
C LEU A 161 34.15 -2.79 -5.61
N GLU A 162 33.56 -2.33 -4.52
CA GLU A 162 32.11 -2.08 -4.43
C GLU A 162 31.78 -0.94 -5.39
N GLY A 163 31.09 -1.26 -6.50
CA GLY A 163 30.67 -0.28 -7.49
C GLY A 163 29.71 0.76 -6.90
N GLU A 164 29.81 2.00 -7.39
CA GLU A 164 28.98 3.13 -6.97
C GLU A 164 27.48 2.81 -7.16
N THR A 165 26.69 2.97 -6.09
CA THR A 165 25.24 2.70 -6.10
C THR A 165 24.47 3.64 -7.03
N GLU A 166 23.27 3.26 -7.49
CA GLU A 166 22.43 4.13 -8.34
C GLU A 166 22.12 5.48 -7.67
N LEU A 167 21.95 5.49 -6.33
CA LEU A 167 21.71 6.70 -5.56
C LEU A 167 22.94 7.61 -5.51
N GLU A 168 24.14 7.04 -5.35
CA GLU A 168 25.40 7.79 -5.40
C GLU A 168 25.64 8.37 -6.80
N GLN A 169 25.40 7.60 -7.86
CA GLN A 169 25.48 8.09 -9.25
C GLN A 169 24.52 9.26 -9.51
N LYS A 170 23.27 9.16 -9.01
CA LYS A 170 22.28 10.24 -9.11
C LYS A 170 22.70 11.46 -8.30
N PHE A 171 23.22 11.26 -7.09
CA PHE A 171 23.71 12.34 -6.24
C PHE A 171 24.90 13.07 -6.86
N ARG A 172 25.84 12.34 -7.47
CA ARG A 172 26.98 12.94 -8.18
C ARG A 172 26.54 13.81 -9.37
N LYS A 173 25.53 13.35 -10.13
CA LYS A 173 24.93 14.13 -11.22
C LYS A 173 24.14 15.33 -10.73
N ASP A 174 23.53 15.21 -9.55
CA ASP A 174 22.67 16.24 -8.97
C ASP A 174 22.83 16.31 -7.43
N PRO A 175 23.77 17.13 -6.95
CA PRO A 175 24.04 17.28 -5.52
C PRO A 175 22.87 17.84 -4.69
N ASN A 176 21.80 18.32 -5.35
CA ASN A 176 20.61 18.85 -4.69
C ASN A 176 19.46 17.83 -4.62
N ILE A 177 19.69 16.56 -4.95
CA ILE A 177 18.64 15.53 -4.94
C ILE A 177 17.98 15.38 -3.56
N PHE A 178 18.75 15.35 -2.46
CA PHE A 178 18.19 15.29 -1.10
C PHE A 178 17.51 16.59 -0.71
N MET A 179 18.00 17.75 -1.19
CA MET A 179 17.34 19.04 -0.97
C MET A 179 15.92 19.05 -1.54
N ARG A 180 15.73 18.55 -2.77
CA ARG A 180 14.40 18.46 -3.39
C ARG A 180 13.52 17.43 -2.71
N LYS A 181 14.07 16.26 -2.35
CA LYS A 181 13.33 15.23 -1.60
C LYS A 181 12.83 15.78 -0.26
N ALA A 182 13.72 16.39 0.52
CA ALA A 182 13.43 16.86 1.87
C ALA A 182 12.24 17.84 1.95
N ARG A 183 11.94 18.59 0.87
CA ARG A 183 10.78 19.50 0.79
C ARG A 183 9.44 18.79 0.87
N TYR A 184 9.39 17.51 0.50
CA TYR A 184 8.17 16.72 0.44
C TYR A 184 8.24 15.48 1.33
N VAL A 185 9.40 15.12 1.88
CA VAL A 185 9.52 14.02 2.84
C VAL A 185 9.05 14.50 4.20
N PRO A 186 7.91 13.99 4.72
CA PRO A 186 7.43 14.37 6.02
C PRO A 186 8.38 13.84 7.10
N LEU A 187 8.45 14.53 8.24
CA LEU A 187 9.27 14.09 9.36
C LEU A 187 8.62 12.87 10.03
N ARG A 188 9.39 11.81 10.26
CA ARG A 188 8.95 10.59 10.94
C ARG A 188 8.35 10.91 12.30
N LEU A 189 7.25 10.25 12.67
CA LEU A 189 6.64 10.45 13.98
C LEU A 189 7.53 9.97 15.14
N THR A 190 7.61 10.77 16.20
CA THR A 190 8.19 10.40 17.50
C THR A 190 7.30 9.38 18.24
N TYR A 191 7.78 8.85 19.36
CA TYR A 191 6.99 7.93 20.18
C TYR A 191 5.72 8.59 20.73
N ASP A 192 5.83 9.82 21.23
CA ASP A 192 4.72 10.57 21.80
C ASP A 192 3.69 10.95 20.73
N GLU A 193 4.17 11.36 19.54
CA GLU A 193 3.30 11.64 18.39
C GLU A 193 2.53 10.40 17.94
N ARG A 194 3.15 9.20 17.99
CA ARG A 194 2.43 7.94 17.71
C ARG A 194 1.36 7.63 18.76
N SER A 195 1.53 8.06 20.01
CA SER A 195 0.48 7.94 21.02
C SER A 195 -0.71 8.83 20.65
N LEU A 196 -0.46 10.11 20.31
CA LEU A 196 -1.49 11.05 19.87
C LEU A 196 -2.20 10.59 18.59
N LEU A 197 -1.47 10.04 17.62
CA LEU A 197 -2.03 9.45 16.41
C LEU A 197 -3.07 8.36 16.73
N ARG A 198 -2.79 7.47 17.70
CA ARG A 198 -3.74 6.41 18.09
C ARG A 198 -5.02 6.98 18.69
N LEU A 199 -4.91 8.05 19.48
CA LEU A 199 -6.08 8.75 20.04
C LEU A 199 -6.89 9.41 18.93
N LEU A 200 -6.22 10.02 17.94
CA LEU A 200 -6.87 10.59 16.76
C LEU A 200 -7.58 9.53 15.92
N GLU A 201 -6.91 8.44 15.57
CA GLU A 201 -7.53 7.35 14.82
C GLU A 201 -8.76 6.81 15.55
N SER A 202 -8.67 6.62 16.88
CA SER A 202 -9.79 6.17 17.70
C SER A 202 -10.96 7.17 17.68
N ALA A 203 -10.69 8.48 17.78
CA ALA A 203 -11.71 9.52 17.72
C ALA A 203 -12.38 9.61 16.34
N LEU A 204 -11.62 9.45 15.26
CA LEU A 204 -12.13 9.45 13.89
C LEU A 204 -12.96 8.20 13.61
N GLU A 205 -12.56 7.04 14.13
CA GLU A 205 -13.26 5.77 13.88
C GLU A 205 -14.69 5.78 14.42
N VAL A 206 -14.87 6.27 15.66
CA VAL A 206 -16.20 6.39 16.30
C VAL A 206 -17.02 7.57 15.79
N SER A 207 -16.45 8.41 14.93
CA SER A 207 -17.12 9.59 14.40
C SER A 207 -17.93 9.28 13.14
N GLU A 208 -19.20 9.70 13.16
CA GLU A 208 -20.15 9.69 12.03
C GLU A 208 -20.13 11.05 11.28
N TYR A 209 -18.99 11.74 11.25
CA TYR A 209 -18.88 13.11 10.74
C TYR A 209 -19.44 13.26 9.31
N THR A 210 -18.90 12.47 8.39
CA THR A 210 -19.26 12.51 6.97
C THR A 210 -20.72 12.10 6.77
N ASP A 211 -21.22 11.14 7.56
CA ASP A 211 -22.60 10.66 7.46
C ASP A 211 -23.62 11.76 7.84
N LYS A 212 -23.21 12.70 8.72
CA LYS A 212 -24.04 13.84 9.14
C LYS A 212 -23.83 15.08 8.27
N VAL A 213 -22.60 15.30 7.80
CA VAL A 213 -22.23 16.52 7.09
C VAL A 213 -22.38 16.39 5.58
N ASP A 214 -22.14 15.23 4.98
CA ASP A 214 -22.19 15.02 3.54
C ASP A 214 -23.57 14.51 3.07
N VAL A 215 -24.62 15.09 3.64
CA VAL A 215 -26.02 14.87 3.27
C VAL A 215 -26.75 16.20 3.02
N PHE A 216 -27.79 16.17 2.19
CA PHE A 216 -28.69 17.32 2.04
C PHE A 216 -29.53 17.48 3.31
N THR A 217 -29.26 18.53 4.08
CA THR A 217 -29.95 18.82 5.34
C THR A 217 -30.64 20.17 5.26
N GLY A 218 -31.89 20.25 5.73
CA GLY A 218 -32.52 21.54 6.02
C GLY A 218 -31.83 22.23 7.20
N GLY A 219 -31.76 23.56 7.19
CA GLY A 219 -31.16 24.37 8.26
C GLY A 219 -29.75 24.90 7.94
N ASN A 220 -29.08 25.44 8.97
CA ASN A 220 -27.77 26.08 8.80
C ASN A 220 -26.64 25.04 8.78
N LYS A 221 -26.08 24.80 7.59
CA LYS A 221 -25.01 23.82 7.36
C LYS A 221 -23.72 24.15 8.10
N ALA A 222 -23.33 25.43 8.15
CA ALA A 222 -22.12 25.87 8.84
C ALA A 222 -22.19 25.59 10.35
N ARG A 223 -23.37 25.84 10.95
CA ARG A 223 -23.64 25.50 12.35
C ARG A 223 -23.53 24.00 12.61
N LEU A 224 -24.07 23.17 11.71
CA LEU A 224 -23.94 21.71 11.83
C LEU A 224 -22.48 21.28 11.78
N MET A 225 -21.71 21.77 10.79
CA MET A 225 -20.27 21.49 10.68
C MET A 225 -19.52 21.87 11.96
N ALA A 226 -19.72 23.09 12.47
CA ALA A 226 -19.06 23.55 13.70
C ALA A 226 -19.39 22.69 14.92
N VAL A 227 -20.64 22.24 15.07
CA VAL A 227 -21.05 21.33 16.17
C VAL A 227 -20.37 19.97 16.03
N GLN A 228 -20.33 19.39 14.81
CA GLN A 228 -19.70 18.10 14.58
C GLN A 228 -18.17 18.14 14.78
N ILE A 229 -17.51 19.23 14.38
CA ILE A 229 -16.08 19.44 14.63
C ILE A 229 -15.80 19.48 16.15
N ARG A 230 -16.57 20.27 16.91
CA ARG A 230 -16.46 20.33 18.38
C ARG A 230 -16.69 19.00 19.06
N GLN A 231 -17.60 18.17 18.53
CA GLN A 231 -17.82 16.82 19.04
C GLN A 231 -16.55 15.96 18.94
N ILE A 232 -15.84 16.00 17.81
CA ILE A 232 -14.57 15.26 17.63
C ILE A 232 -13.47 15.81 18.55
N CYS A 233 -13.34 17.14 18.65
CA CYS A 233 -12.45 17.77 19.62
C CYS A 233 -12.75 17.33 21.07
N SER A 234 -14.04 17.18 21.42
CA SER A 234 -14.45 16.73 22.76
C SER A 234 -14.06 15.26 23.02
N ILE A 235 -14.27 14.39 22.02
CA ILE A 235 -13.87 12.98 22.11
C ILE A 235 -12.35 12.88 22.28
N LEU A 236 -11.59 13.65 21.51
CA LEU A 236 -10.13 13.73 21.63
C LEU A 236 -9.71 14.14 23.05
N CYS A 237 -10.24 15.24 23.60
CA CYS A 237 -9.92 15.65 24.96
C CYS A 237 -10.25 14.55 25.99
N GLY A 238 -11.40 13.88 25.85
CA GLY A 238 -11.78 12.77 26.72
C GLY A 238 -10.83 11.57 26.65
N LEU A 239 -10.38 11.21 25.44
CA LEU A 239 -9.38 10.15 25.24
C LEU A 239 -8.02 10.53 25.82
N VAL A 240 -7.62 11.81 25.71
CA VAL A 240 -6.38 12.31 26.33
C VAL A 240 -6.44 12.21 27.84
N VAL A 241 -7.56 12.54 28.50
CA VAL A 241 -7.71 12.34 29.96
C VAL A 241 -7.48 10.89 30.36
N ALA A 242 -8.04 9.95 29.59
CA ALA A 242 -7.87 8.52 29.86
C ALA A 242 -6.41 8.05 29.67
N HIS A 243 -5.66 8.70 28.78
CA HIS A 243 -4.26 8.37 28.50
C HIS A 243 -3.28 9.07 29.46
N ASN A 244 -3.49 10.35 29.74
CA ASN A 244 -2.72 11.19 30.64
C ASN A 244 -3.66 12.17 31.36
N TYR A 245 -3.92 11.87 32.64
CA TYR A 245 -4.88 12.60 33.45
C TYR A 245 -4.52 14.09 33.61
N GLU A 246 -3.24 14.42 33.85
CA GLU A 246 -2.80 15.79 34.10
C GLU A 246 -2.99 16.67 32.86
N ILE A 247 -2.53 16.18 31.70
CA ILE A 247 -2.67 16.89 30.42
C ILE A 247 -4.16 17.02 30.05
N GLY A 248 -4.91 15.92 30.15
CA GLY A 248 -6.33 15.92 29.81
C GLY A 248 -7.15 16.83 30.72
N GLN A 249 -6.83 16.92 32.00
CA GLN A 249 -7.50 17.83 32.93
C GLN A 249 -7.30 19.29 32.51
N ALA A 250 -6.09 19.66 32.06
CA ALA A 250 -5.82 20.99 31.53
C ALA A 250 -6.67 21.30 30.29
N LEU A 251 -6.82 20.34 29.37
CA LEU A 251 -7.64 20.50 28.15
C LEU A 251 -9.15 20.67 28.42
N ILE A 252 -9.65 20.20 29.58
CA ILE A 252 -11.09 20.20 29.90
C ILE A 252 -11.50 21.32 30.86
N LYS A 253 -10.54 21.86 31.63
CA LYS A 253 -10.81 22.73 32.79
C LYS A 253 -11.77 23.88 32.49
N ASP A 254 -11.60 24.54 31.35
CA ASP A 254 -12.40 25.72 30.96
C ASP A 254 -13.36 25.45 29.79
N ARG A 255 -13.33 24.24 29.19
CA ARG A 255 -14.13 23.81 28.03
C ARG A 255 -14.08 24.73 26.81
N GLU A 256 -13.17 25.69 26.77
CA GLU A 256 -12.94 26.55 25.62
C GLU A 256 -11.98 25.87 24.65
N PHE A 257 -12.48 25.52 23.46
CA PHE A 257 -11.65 24.89 22.43
C PHE A 257 -10.61 25.85 21.85
N ALA A 258 -10.85 27.16 21.94
CA ALA A 258 -9.95 28.19 21.44
C ALA A 258 -8.62 28.20 22.20
N ASP A 259 -8.66 28.03 23.52
CA ASP A 259 -7.46 27.93 24.37
C ASP A 259 -6.61 26.69 24.03
N ASN A 260 -7.25 25.67 23.46
CA ASN A 260 -6.62 24.40 23.08
C ASN A 260 -6.35 24.30 21.56
N ALA A 261 -6.42 25.41 20.82
CA ALA A 261 -6.30 25.41 19.36
C ALA A 261 -5.01 24.75 18.87
N ASP A 262 -3.89 25.03 19.53
CA ASP A 262 -2.58 24.50 19.13
C ASP A 262 -2.48 22.99 19.35
N PHE A 263 -3.06 22.47 20.44
CA PHE A 263 -3.18 21.03 20.65
C PHE A 263 -3.91 20.35 19.48
N PHE A 264 -5.05 20.88 19.05
CA PHE A 264 -5.79 20.30 17.91
C PHE A 264 -5.02 20.42 16.60
N LYS A 265 -4.37 21.55 16.32
CA LYS A 265 -3.52 21.72 15.12
C LYS A 265 -2.44 20.65 15.07
N ILE A 266 -1.76 20.40 16.20
CA ILE A 266 -0.69 19.40 16.29
C ILE A 266 -1.23 18.00 16.05
N VAL A 267 -2.31 17.61 16.72
CA VAL A 267 -2.89 16.26 16.58
C VAL A 267 -3.36 16.02 15.15
N PHE A 268 -4.06 16.97 14.54
CA PHE A 268 -4.52 16.83 13.16
C PHE A 268 -3.38 16.88 12.14
N GLU A 269 -2.32 17.68 12.37
CA GLU A 269 -1.10 17.66 11.57
C GLU A 269 -0.41 16.29 11.65
N ILE A 270 -0.31 15.68 12.83
CA ILE A 270 0.27 14.34 13.00
C ILE A 270 -0.48 13.31 12.14
N GLY A 271 -1.81 13.35 12.14
CA GLY A 271 -2.63 12.48 11.28
C GLY A 271 -2.34 12.68 9.78
N ARG A 272 -2.23 13.94 9.34
CA ARG A 272 -1.87 14.31 7.97
C ARG A 272 -0.47 13.82 7.60
N ARG A 273 0.53 14.13 8.41
CA ARG A 273 1.93 13.71 8.22
C ARG A 273 2.09 12.20 8.18
N TYR A 274 1.39 11.48 9.06
CA TYR A 274 1.40 10.02 9.07
C TYR A 274 0.82 9.41 7.80
N LYS A 275 -0.29 9.96 7.29
CA LYS A 275 -0.90 9.50 6.03
C LYS A 275 0.04 9.71 4.84
N ILE A 276 0.73 10.84 4.77
CA ILE A 276 1.68 11.09 3.67
C ILE A 276 2.85 10.11 3.75
N LEU A 277 3.39 9.87 4.95
CA LEU A 277 4.46 8.87 5.16
C LEU A 277 4.02 7.44 4.81
N ASN A 278 2.76 7.09 5.07
CA ASN A 278 2.21 5.75 4.91
C ASN A 278 0.88 5.79 4.13
N PRO A 279 0.91 6.03 2.80
CA PRO A 279 -0.31 6.25 2.00
C PRO A 279 -1.31 5.09 2.04
N GLU A 280 -0.86 3.87 2.35
CA GLU A 280 -1.69 2.67 2.48
C GLU A 280 -2.45 2.56 3.80
N ARG A 281 -2.09 3.37 4.82
CA ARG A 281 -2.72 3.40 6.16
C ARG A 281 -3.89 4.39 6.21
N MET A 282 -4.63 4.37 7.33
CA MET A 282 -5.79 5.24 7.60
C MET A 282 -6.87 5.25 6.48
N ARG A 283 -7.13 4.12 5.83
CA ARG A 283 -8.04 4.06 4.65
C ARG A 283 -9.47 4.53 4.95
N GLY A 284 -10.03 4.15 6.09
CA GLY A 284 -11.41 4.53 6.47
C GLY A 284 -11.51 5.85 7.25
N SER A 285 -10.41 6.32 7.85
CA SER A 285 -10.43 7.45 8.80
C SER A 285 -9.84 8.74 8.23
N TYR A 286 -8.90 8.66 7.28
CA TYR A 286 -8.23 9.86 6.77
C TYR A 286 -9.15 10.76 5.92
N GLY A 287 -10.03 10.18 5.11
CA GLY A 287 -11.02 10.95 4.36
C GLY A 287 -11.90 11.80 5.29
N LYS A 288 -12.34 11.21 6.41
CA LYS A 288 -13.08 11.93 7.47
C LYS A 288 -12.26 13.08 8.06
N LEU A 289 -10.99 12.85 8.38
CA LEU A 289 -10.09 13.90 8.87
C LEU A 289 -9.97 15.05 7.87
N LEU A 290 -9.69 14.75 6.61
CA LEU A 290 -9.43 15.78 5.61
C LEU A 290 -10.69 16.59 5.27
N PHE A 291 -11.85 15.94 5.19
CA PHE A 291 -13.14 16.60 4.99
C PHE A 291 -13.56 17.45 6.19
N LEU A 292 -13.27 17.00 7.41
CA LEU A 292 -13.42 17.82 8.60
C LEU A 292 -12.58 19.10 8.53
N LEU A 293 -11.31 18.98 8.14
CA LEU A 293 -10.41 20.13 8.06
C LEU A 293 -10.82 21.07 6.90
N GLN A 294 -11.25 20.51 5.78
CA GLN A 294 -11.81 21.26 4.65
C GLN A 294 -13.04 22.08 5.04
N ASP A 295 -13.89 21.58 5.94
CA ASP A 295 -15.01 22.37 6.46
C ASP A 295 -14.56 23.44 7.45
N SER A 296 -13.54 23.15 8.26
CA SER A 296 -13.03 24.09 9.27
C SER A 296 -12.38 25.34 8.69
N VAL A 297 -11.93 25.32 7.43
CA VAL A 297 -11.35 26.50 6.74
C VAL A 297 -12.41 27.41 6.11
N LYS A 298 -13.68 27.00 6.08
CA LYS A 298 -14.76 27.86 5.58
C LYS A 298 -14.95 29.07 6.50
N PRO A 299 -15.13 30.29 5.97
CA PRO A 299 -15.19 31.50 6.79
C PRO A 299 -16.28 31.47 7.88
N ASP A 300 -17.49 31.02 7.52
CA ASP A 300 -18.64 30.92 8.41
C ASP A 300 -18.48 29.83 9.49
N VAL A 301 -17.89 28.68 9.14
CA VAL A 301 -17.56 27.62 10.10
C VAL A 301 -16.45 28.07 11.05
N ARG A 302 -15.40 28.70 10.53
CA ARG A 302 -14.27 29.20 11.30
C ARG A 302 -14.70 30.25 12.32
N GLU A 303 -15.55 31.19 11.91
CA GLU A 303 -16.16 32.18 12.81
C GLU A 303 -16.93 31.49 13.93
N LEU A 304 -17.76 30.49 13.60
CA LEU A 304 -18.53 29.73 14.58
C LEU A 304 -17.66 28.91 15.52
N LEU A 305 -16.52 28.37 15.06
CA LEU A 305 -15.59 27.60 15.88
C LEU A 305 -14.84 28.48 16.88
N GLY A 306 -14.44 29.68 16.47
CA GLY A 306 -13.63 30.60 17.27
C GLY A 306 -12.12 30.30 17.24
N PHE A 307 -11.69 29.28 16.49
CA PHE A 307 -10.28 28.92 16.32
C PHE A 307 -10.06 28.18 14.99
N SER A 308 -8.80 28.04 14.56
CA SER A 308 -8.41 27.23 13.40
C SER A 308 -7.74 25.92 13.86
N PRO A 309 -8.31 24.74 13.55
CA PRO A 309 -7.70 23.45 13.84
C PRO A 309 -6.68 23.01 12.78
N VAL A 310 -6.42 23.82 11.75
CA VAL A 310 -5.56 23.45 10.62
C VAL A 310 -4.20 24.14 10.77
N ALA A 311 -3.13 23.34 10.79
CA ALA A 311 -1.78 23.83 10.55
C ALA A 311 -1.57 24.09 9.05
N ASP A 312 -0.87 25.18 8.70
CA ASP A 312 -0.68 25.62 7.30
C ASP A 312 -0.03 24.54 6.43
N GLU A 313 1.01 23.88 6.96
CA GLU A 313 1.74 22.83 6.26
C GLU A 313 2.17 21.73 7.23
N VAL A 314 2.26 20.49 6.72
CA VAL A 314 2.85 19.37 7.45
C VAL A 314 4.35 19.58 7.66
N VAL A 315 4.88 19.02 8.74
CA VAL A 315 6.30 19.12 9.09
C VAL A 315 7.12 18.20 8.18
N THR A 316 8.05 18.78 7.43
CA THR A 316 8.97 18.06 6.53
C THR A 316 10.41 18.11 7.01
N VAL A 317 11.24 17.21 6.51
CA VAL A 317 12.69 17.20 6.76
C VAL A 317 13.31 18.55 6.41
N TYR A 318 12.90 19.16 5.28
CA TYR A 318 13.41 20.47 4.88
C TYR A 318 13.02 21.56 5.87
N LYS A 319 11.75 21.59 6.31
CA LYS A 319 11.27 22.61 7.26
C LYS A 319 12.03 22.55 8.58
N VAL A 320 12.27 21.35 9.11
CA VAL A 320 13.09 21.17 10.33
C VAL A 320 14.51 21.67 10.11
N LEU A 321 15.14 21.31 8.99
CA LEU A 321 16.54 21.66 8.72
C LEU A 321 16.76 23.13 8.32
N GLU A 322 15.76 23.80 7.76
CA GLU A 322 15.83 25.22 7.36
C GLU A 322 15.92 26.15 8.58
N HIS A 323 15.28 25.79 9.69
CA HIS A 323 15.33 26.58 10.92
C HIS A 323 16.56 26.28 11.79
N LYS A 324 17.35 25.25 11.47
CA LYS A 324 18.51 24.82 12.27
C LYS A 324 19.83 25.31 11.68
N LYS A 325 20.75 25.71 12.55
CA LYS A 325 22.10 26.10 12.15
C LYS A 325 22.82 24.94 11.44
N ASN A 326 23.32 25.19 10.23
CA ASN A 326 23.93 24.19 9.34
C ASN A 326 23.01 23.02 8.91
N GLY A 327 21.70 23.08 9.17
CA GLY A 327 20.78 22.00 8.85
C GLY A 327 20.72 21.68 7.36
N LEU A 328 20.54 22.69 6.50
CA LEU A 328 20.51 22.50 5.05
C LEU A 328 21.84 22.00 4.45
N ALA A 329 22.96 22.18 5.14
CA ALA A 329 24.25 21.66 4.71
C ALA A 329 24.36 20.13 4.88
N LEU A 330 23.54 19.53 5.76
CA LEU A 330 23.40 18.07 5.88
C LEU A 330 22.92 17.46 4.56
N LEU A 331 21.94 18.11 3.91
CA LEU A 331 21.31 17.62 2.67
C LEU A 331 22.24 17.63 1.45
N LYS A 332 23.45 18.18 1.58
CA LYS A 332 24.49 18.19 0.54
C LYS A 332 25.63 17.22 0.84
N ASP A 333 25.54 16.45 1.94
CA ASP A 333 26.58 15.50 2.31
C ASP A 333 26.39 14.16 1.55
N PRO A 334 27.41 13.67 0.81
CA PRO A 334 27.32 12.40 0.09
C PRO A 334 27.13 11.19 1.01
N LEU A 335 27.50 11.26 2.30
CA LEU A 335 27.25 10.19 3.26
C LEU A 335 25.74 9.92 3.45
N LEU A 336 24.85 10.85 3.08
CA LEU A 336 23.42 10.59 3.09
C LEU A 336 23.03 9.44 2.16
N CYS A 337 23.76 9.21 1.06
CA CYS A 337 23.52 8.07 0.18
C CYS A 337 23.64 6.75 0.96
N LYS A 338 24.69 6.61 1.77
CA LYS A 338 24.94 5.42 2.61
C LYS A 338 24.03 5.39 3.85
N ALA A 339 23.84 6.54 4.50
CA ALA A 339 23.03 6.64 5.72
C ALA A 339 21.54 6.31 5.48
N THR A 340 21.04 6.57 4.26
CA THR A 340 19.65 6.33 3.85
C THR A 340 19.47 5.09 2.97
N MET A 341 20.53 4.29 2.77
CA MET A 341 20.47 3.11 1.90
C MET A 341 19.56 2.03 2.50
N GLU A 342 18.87 1.30 1.62
CA GLU A 342 18.10 0.13 1.99
C GLU A 342 19.01 -1.11 2.09
N ILE A 343 18.73 -1.97 3.06
CA ILE A 343 19.48 -3.20 3.28
C ILE A 343 18.55 -4.35 2.92
N LEU A 344 18.86 -5.01 1.80
CA LEU A 344 18.02 -6.01 1.18
C LEU A 344 18.64 -7.40 1.39
N PRO A 345 17.96 -8.34 2.07
CA PRO A 345 18.52 -9.65 2.35
C PRO A 345 18.56 -10.56 1.11
N GLU A 346 17.76 -10.29 0.08
CA GLU A 346 17.59 -11.17 -1.06
C GLU A 346 18.90 -11.35 -1.84
N GLY A 347 19.35 -12.60 -2.01
CA GLY A 347 20.56 -12.94 -2.76
C GLY A 347 21.88 -12.58 -2.06
N LYS A 348 21.85 -12.21 -0.76
CA LYS A 348 23.05 -11.82 0.00
C LYS A 348 23.37 -12.77 1.15
N SER A 349 24.65 -12.96 1.43
CA SER A 349 25.11 -13.69 2.61
C SER A 349 24.90 -12.85 3.88
N ARG A 350 24.84 -13.52 5.04
CA ARG A 350 24.75 -12.82 6.34
C ARG A 350 25.91 -11.85 6.56
N ALA A 351 27.11 -12.20 6.09
CA ALA A 351 28.29 -11.33 6.20
C ALA A 351 28.16 -10.07 5.35
N GLN A 352 27.62 -10.18 4.13
CA GLN A 352 27.35 -9.02 3.26
C GLN A 352 26.29 -8.09 3.88
N ILE A 353 25.20 -8.66 4.39
CA ILE A 353 24.15 -7.90 5.08
C ILE A 353 24.74 -7.17 6.30
N GLN A 354 25.56 -7.86 7.10
CA GLN A 354 26.18 -7.24 8.28
C GLN A 354 27.17 -6.13 7.92
N ARG A 355 27.89 -6.26 6.80
CA ARG A 355 28.77 -5.22 6.26
C ARG A 355 27.96 -3.98 5.85
N GLU A 356 26.86 -4.17 5.12
CA GLU A 356 25.95 -3.09 4.73
C GLU A 356 25.34 -2.36 5.94
N ILE A 357 24.92 -3.12 6.97
CA ILE A 357 24.44 -2.55 8.23
C ILE A 357 25.52 -1.65 8.85
N ARG A 358 26.76 -2.15 8.98
CA ARG A 358 27.87 -1.38 9.55
C ARG A 358 28.16 -0.11 8.74
N THR A 359 28.25 -0.21 7.41
CA THR A 359 28.47 0.93 6.52
C THR A 359 27.40 2.01 6.69
N LYS A 360 26.12 1.61 6.79
CA LYS A 360 25.00 2.53 7.02
C LYS A 360 25.09 3.21 8.39
N GLU A 361 25.31 2.45 9.45
CA GLU A 361 25.42 2.98 10.82
C GLU A 361 26.62 3.91 10.99
N ASP A 362 27.76 3.58 10.37
CA ASP A 362 28.97 4.41 10.44
C ASP A 362 28.79 5.73 9.70
N ALA A 363 28.10 5.71 8.55
CA ALA A 363 27.71 6.93 7.85
C ALA A 363 26.77 7.81 8.71
N GLN A 364 25.78 7.22 9.38
CA GLN A 364 24.90 7.94 10.31
C GLN A 364 25.69 8.58 11.46
N LYS A 365 26.55 7.80 12.13
CA LYS A 365 27.41 8.30 13.22
C LYS A 365 28.33 9.43 12.74
N ALA A 366 28.89 9.33 11.55
CA ALA A 366 29.74 10.36 10.96
C ALA A 366 28.97 11.66 10.70
N LEU A 367 27.75 11.58 10.15
CA LEU A 367 26.88 12.73 9.94
C LEU A 367 26.50 13.40 11.26
N ILE A 368 26.10 12.62 12.27
CA ILE A 368 25.79 13.14 13.61
C ILE A 368 27.00 13.88 14.19
N ARG A 369 28.20 13.28 14.17
CA ARG A 369 29.42 13.92 14.68
C ARG A 369 29.79 15.21 13.94
N LYS A 370 29.48 15.28 12.65
CA LYS A 370 29.83 16.42 11.78
C LYS A 370 28.86 17.59 11.93
N TYR A 371 27.57 17.32 12.05
CA TYR A 371 26.52 18.33 11.98
C TYR A 371 25.86 18.65 13.33
N ALA A 372 25.94 17.75 14.32
CA ALA A 372 25.38 18.03 15.64
C ALA A 372 26.19 19.12 16.37
N SER A 373 25.52 20.00 17.09
CA SER A 373 26.18 21.05 17.87
C SER A 373 26.98 20.46 19.04
N ARG A 374 28.27 20.79 19.12
CA ARG A 374 29.21 20.34 20.17
C ARG A 374 28.81 20.79 21.59
N ASN A 375 27.97 21.82 21.73
CA ASN A 375 27.57 22.36 23.04
C ASN A 375 26.45 21.56 23.73
N VAL A 376 25.83 20.58 23.04
CA VAL A 376 24.68 19.81 23.55
C VAL A 376 25.11 18.74 24.56
N THR A 377 26.35 18.26 24.48
CA THR A 377 26.83 17.13 25.31
C THR A 377 26.91 17.45 26.81
N ARG A 378 26.94 18.73 27.21
CA ARG A 378 26.94 19.17 28.63
C ARG A 378 25.57 19.49 29.20
N GLN A 379 24.60 19.85 28.37
CA GLN A 379 23.26 20.26 28.82
C GLN A 379 22.29 19.07 28.87
N ALA A 380 22.48 18.07 28.00
CA ALA A 380 21.71 16.82 28.00
C ALA A 380 21.92 15.94 29.24
N GLN A 381 23.03 16.09 29.98
CA GLN A 381 23.29 15.33 31.22
C GLN A 381 22.65 15.93 32.48
N ARG A 382 22.08 17.14 32.43
CA ARG A 382 21.49 17.82 33.60
C ARG A 382 19.97 17.98 33.57
N GLY A 383 19.33 17.82 32.41
CA GLY A 383 17.87 17.82 32.27
C GLY A 383 17.37 16.41 31.97
N GLY A 384 16.75 15.76 32.96
CA GLY A 384 16.13 14.46 32.74
C GLY A 384 15.14 14.49 31.58
N ARG A 385 15.46 13.73 30.53
CA ARG A 385 14.56 12.96 29.65
C ARG A 385 13.14 13.49 29.37
N PHE A 386 13.01 14.79 29.13
CA PHE A 386 11.85 15.45 28.53
C PHE A 386 12.37 16.46 27.51
N PHE A 387 12.86 15.97 26.37
CA PHE A 387 13.32 16.84 25.30
C PHE A 387 12.31 16.87 24.16
N THR A 388 11.56 17.96 24.25
CA THR A 388 10.65 18.59 23.32
C THR A 388 11.29 18.86 21.95
N LEU A 389 11.03 17.99 20.99
CA LEU A 389 10.58 18.45 19.66
C LEU A 389 9.06 18.70 19.78
N SER A 390 8.72 19.56 20.72
CA SER A 390 7.36 20.04 20.94
C SER A 390 7.21 21.20 19.98
N LEU A 391 6.52 20.99 18.85
CA LEU A 391 5.59 22.05 18.45
C LEU A 391 4.67 22.25 19.67
N GLY A 392 4.92 23.29 20.48
CA GLY A 392 3.98 23.95 21.38
C GLY A 392 3.21 23.19 22.48
N LEU A 393 3.25 21.87 22.63
CA LEU A 393 2.39 21.19 23.61
C LEU A 393 2.76 21.43 25.09
N PHE A 394 4.03 21.68 25.41
CA PHE A 394 4.50 21.70 26.82
C PHE A 394 4.79 23.08 27.43
N GLU A 395 4.68 24.17 26.66
CA GLU A 395 4.85 25.54 27.19
C GLU A 395 3.50 26.27 27.41
N VAL A 396 2.39 25.67 27.00
CA VAL A 396 1.04 26.28 27.11
C VAL A 396 0.45 26.21 28.53
N THR A 397 0.98 25.39 29.44
CA THR A 397 0.38 25.17 30.77
C THR A 397 1.06 25.90 31.94
N LYS A 398 2.14 26.67 31.70
CA LYS A 398 2.67 27.59 32.72
C LYS A 398 2.05 28.98 32.54
N GLY A 399 0.98 29.21 33.29
CA GLY A 399 0.11 30.37 33.18
C GLY A 399 0.81 31.73 33.11
N THR A 400 0.33 32.53 32.16
CA THR A 400 0.41 33.99 32.18
C THR A 400 -1.00 34.53 32.04
N HIS A 401 -1.44 35.26 33.07
CA HIS A 401 -2.68 36.04 33.06
C HIS A 401 -2.68 37.04 31.88
N PRO A 402 -3.83 37.32 31.24
CA PRO A 402 -3.90 38.30 30.16
C PRO A 402 -3.91 39.70 30.77
N GLY A 403 -2.80 40.41 30.63
CA GLY A 403 -2.67 41.80 31.06
C GLY A 403 -1.30 42.36 30.72
N GLY A 404 -1.11 42.82 29.48
CA GLY A 404 0.09 43.52 29.07
C GLY A 404 0.25 43.59 27.56
N SER A 405 0.18 44.80 27.03
CA SER A 405 0.39 45.20 25.64
C SER A 405 1.83 45.00 25.15
N ASP A 406 1.94 44.77 23.83
CA ASP A 406 3.08 45.10 22.95
C ASP A 406 4.44 44.42 23.22
N THR A 407 4.75 43.35 22.46
CA THR A 407 6.02 43.14 21.71
C THR A 407 6.03 41.77 21.02
N ASP A 408 5.65 41.71 19.74
CA ASP A 408 5.58 40.46 18.93
C ASP A 408 6.79 40.27 17.97
N SER A 409 7.95 40.89 18.23
CA SER A 409 9.09 40.84 17.29
C SER A 409 10.28 39.95 17.69
N ASP A 410 10.37 39.49 18.95
CA ASP A 410 11.66 38.97 19.48
C ASP A 410 11.73 37.44 19.63
N ASP A 411 10.63 36.70 19.46
CA ASP A 411 10.62 35.25 19.62
C ASP A 411 10.82 34.45 18.31
N GLU A 412 10.54 35.01 17.13
CA GLU A 412 10.85 34.35 15.85
C GLU A 412 12.36 34.21 15.58
N ASP A 413 13.18 35.15 16.07
CA ASP A 413 14.63 35.15 15.82
C ASP A 413 15.42 34.18 16.71
N LYS A 414 14.85 33.72 17.84
CA LYS A 414 15.48 32.70 18.70
C LYS A 414 15.48 31.31 18.07
N ASP A 415 14.47 31.00 17.26
CA ASP A 415 14.33 29.67 16.64
C ASP A 415 15.14 29.56 15.33
N ARG A 416 15.31 30.67 14.60
CA ARG A 416 16.12 30.80 13.36
C ARG A 416 17.63 30.78 13.59
N ASN A 417 18.12 29.89 14.43
CA ASN A 417 19.53 29.46 14.48
C ASN A 417 19.73 28.37 15.54
N ALA A 418 18.65 27.68 15.93
CA ALA A 418 18.72 26.67 16.96
C ALA A 418 19.76 25.59 16.58
N PRO A 419 20.53 25.09 17.55
CA PRO A 419 21.52 24.05 17.30
C PRO A 419 20.83 22.80 16.77
N LEU A 420 21.43 22.17 15.76
CA LEU A 420 20.99 20.87 15.28
C LEU A 420 21.40 19.79 16.29
N LEU A 421 20.41 19.05 16.82
CA LEU A 421 20.62 18.00 17.81
C LEU A 421 20.93 16.66 17.11
N PRO A 422 21.59 15.71 17.81
CA PRO A 422 21.79 14.35 17.29
C PRO A 422 20.48 13.68 16.86
N ASP A 423 19.45 13.79 17.71
CA ASP A 423 18.14 13.19 17.46
C ASP A 423 17.42 13.83 16.25
N ASP A 424 17.58 15.14 16.03
CA ASP A 424 17.06 15.83 14.84
C ASP A 424 17.66 15.23 13.56
N ILE A 425 18.98 14.99 13.56
CA ILE A 425 19.72 14.41 12.42
C ILE A 425 19.26 12.98 12.19
N GLU A 426 19.18 12.18 13.24
CA GLU A 426 18.74 10.79 13.18
C GLU A 426 17.31 10.68 12.63
N GLN A 427 16.38 11.48 13.15
CA GLN A 427 15.00 11.53 12.68
C GLN A 427 14.91 11.96 11.21
N CYS A 428 15.70 12.96 10.79
CA CYS A 428 15.77 13.38 9.39
C CYS A 428 16.31 12.28 8.47
N ILE A 429 17.37 11.57 8.88
CA ILE A 429 17.94 10.46 8.10
C ILE A 429 16.93 9.32 8.01
N TYR A 430 16.25 8.96 9.10
CA TYR A 430 15.21 7.93 9.08
C TYR A 430 14.04 8.31 8.19
N SER A 431 13.61 9.57 8.21
CA SER A 431 12.53 10.06 7.34
C SER A 431 12.90 9.95 5.86
N LEU A 432 14.15 10.32 5.50
CA LEU A 432 14.66 10.16 4.14
C LEU A 432 14.80 8.67 3.75
N GLY A 433 15.18 7.81 4.70
CA GLY A 433 15.20 6.36 4.53
C GLY A 433 13.80 5.79 4.30
N ASP A 434 12.80 6.22 5.08
CA ASP A 434 11.40 5.82 4.92
C ASP A 434 10.87 6.21 3.53
N HIS A 435 11.29 7.37 2.99
CA HIS A 435 10.97 7.74 1.61
C HIS A 435 11.62 6.82 0.57
N ASN A 436 12.86 6.37 0.78
CA ASN A 436 13.48 5.37 -0.11
C ASN A 436 12.71 4.04 -0.07
N SER A 437 12.35 3.56 1.12
CA SER A 437 11.51 2.38 1.31
C SER A 437 10.14 2.52 0.63
N HIS A 438 9.52 3.71 0.74
CA HIS A 438 8.29 4.04 0.02
C HIS A 438 8.45 3.90 -1.49
N LEU A 439 9.50 4.49 -2.05
CA LEU A 439 9.78 4.42 -3.49
C LEU A 439 10.01 2.97 -3.93
N ARG A 440 10.72 2.16 -3.14
CA ARG A 440 10.88 0.73 -3.45
C ARG A 440 9.54 0.03 -3.46
N PHE A 441 8.78 0.07 -2.35
CA PHE A 441 7.51 -0.65 -2.23
C PHE A 441 6.52 -0.28 -3.33
N ASN A 442 6.40 1.00 -3.65
CA ASN A 442 5.39 1.48 -4.59
C ASN A 442 5.84 1.40 -6.05
N ARG A 443 7.12 1.68 -6.37
CA ARG A 443 7.58 1.71 -7.78
C ARG A 443 8.10 0.38 -8.27
N TYR A 444 8.65 -0.47 -7.40
CA TYR A 444 9.24 -1.74 -7.79
C TYR A 444 8.28 -2.64 -8.59
N PRO A 445 6.99 -2.77 -8.22
CA PRO A 445 6.04 -3.54 -9.03
C PRO A 445 5.89 -2.99 -10.45
N CYS A 446 5.84 -1.66 -10.63
CA CYS A 446 5.81 -1.06 -11.96
C CYS A 446 7.11 -1.34 -12.72
N ASP A 447 8.27 -1.17 -12.09
CA ASP A 447 9.58 -1.45 -12.70
C ASP A 447 9.68 -2.91 -13.19
N LYS A 448 9.18 -3.87 -12.39
CA LYS A 448 9.14 -5.30 -12.75
C LYS A 448 8.18 -5.57 -13.91
N MET A 449 6.98 -4.99 -13.90
CA MET A 449 6.03 -5.16 -15.00
C MET A 449 6.53 -4.54 -16.32
N ILE A 450 7.21 -3.39 -16.26
CA ILE A 450 7.87 -2.78 -17.42
C ILE A 450 8.98 -3.71 -17.94
N LYS A 451 9.78 -4.28 -17.04
CA LYS A 451 10.81 -5.26 -17.40
C LYS A 451 10.18 -6.49 -18.07
N TYR A 452 9.12 -7.07 -17.49
CA TYR A 452 8.43 -8.21 -18.10
C TYR A 452 7.84 -7.92 -19.47
N LEU A 453 7.26 -6.72 -19.67
CA LEU A 453 6.78 -6.32 -20.97
C LEU A 453 7.92 -6.30 -22.01
N LYS A 454 9.07 -5.69 -21.67
CA LYS A 454 10.22 -5.56 -22.57
C LYS A 454 10.98 -6.87 -22.81
N ASP A 455 11.04 -7.74 -21.80
CA ASP A 455 11.78 -9.01 -21.89
C ASP A 455 10.98 -10.07 -22.66
N HIS A 456 9.64 -10.04 -22.62
CA HIS A 456 8.78 -11.10 -23.19
C HIS A 456 8.01 -10.71 -24.47
N PHE A 457 7.94 -9.42 -24.81
CA PHE A 457 7.19 -8.93 -25.97
C PHE A 457 8.01 -7.91 -26.76
N SER A 458 7.89 -7.95 -28.09
CA SER A 458 8.40 -6.94 -29.00
C SER A 458 7.24 -6.05 -29.47
N PRO A 459 7.43 -4.75 -29.71
CA PRO A 459 6.36 -3.92 -30.30
C PRO A 459 6.04 -4.28 -31.75
N ASP A 460 7.01 -4.82 -32.49
CA ASP A 460 6.93 -5.01 -33.94
C ASP A 460 6.68 -6.48 -34.34
N GLU A 461 6.94 -7.41 -33.43
CA GLU A 461 6.86 -8.85 -33.69
C GLU A 461 6.15 -9.55 -32.54
N TYR A 462 5.36 -10.58 -32.86
CA TYR A 462 4.74 -11.43 -31.87
C TYR A 462 4.83 -12.89 -32.28
N GLU A 463 4.96 -13.76 -31.28
CA GLU A 463 4.78 -15.19 -31.44
C GLU A 463 3.29 -15.52 -31.56
N ASP A 464 3.00 -16.63 -32.24
CA ASP A 464 1.63 -17.09 -32.43
C ASP A 464 0.91 -17.26 -31.08
N HIS A 465 -0.36 -16.86 -31.02
CA HIS A 465 -1.20 -16.75 -29.82
C HIS A 465 -0.81 -15.69 -28.76
N TYR A 466 0.39 -15.08 -28.82
CA TYR A 466 0.86 -14.09 -27.84
C TYR A 466 0.78 -12.62 -28.32
N SER A 467 0.04 -12.35 -29.40
CA SER A 467 -0.23 -10.99 -29.87
C SER A 467 -1.02 -10.17 -28.84
N LEU A 468 -0.47 -9.08 -28.31
CA LEU A 468 -1.20 -8.16 -27.42
C LEU A 468 -2.39 -7.42 -28.07
N ALA A 469 -2.79 -7.71 -29.31
CA ALA A 469 -3.93 -7.04 -29.93
C ALA A 469 -5.23 -7.24 -29.13
N ILE A 470 -6.07 -6.21 -29.10
CA ILE A 470 -7.41 -6.21 -28.49
C ILE A 470 -8.41 -5.59 -29.46
N SER A 471 -9.66 -6.04 -29.39
CA SER A 471 -10.75 -5.53 -30.22
C SER A 471 -11.97 -5.25 -29.35
N ALA A 472 -12.54 -4.06 -29.49
CA ALA A 472 -13.77 -3.67 -28.78
C ALA A 472 -14.87 -4.72 -29.00
N GLY A 473 -15.58 -5.07 -27.92
CA GLY A 473 -16.62 -6.11 -27.92
C GLY A 473 -16.09 -7.53 -27.70
N ARG A 474 -14.79 -7.81 -27.87
CA ARG A 474 -14.22 -9.14 -27.63
C ARG A 474 -13.58 -9.25 -26.24
N GLY A 475 -13.92 -10.30 -25.49
CA GLY A 475 -13.35 -10.53 -24.15
C GLY A 475 -13.65 -9.41 -23.14
N GLY A 476 -14.67 -8.60 -23.39
CA GLY A 476 -15.03 -7.42 -22.58
C GLY A 476 -14.19 -6.17 -22.84
N ALA A 477 -13.28 -6.20 -23.83
CA ALA A 477 -12.50 -5.02 -24.21
C ALA A 477 -13.41 -3.92 -24.76
N ARG A 478 -13.09 -2.67 -24.44
CA ARG A 478 -13.76 -1.47 -25.00
C ARG A 478 -12.89 -0.69 -25.97
N LEU A 479 -11.59 -0.94 -25.95
CA LEU A 479 -10.62 -0.36 -26.88
C LEU A 479 -10.27 -1.38 -27.98
N SER A 480 -9.96 -0.85 -29.16
CA SER A 480 -9.42 -1.62 -30.29
C SER A 480 -8.00 -1.17 -30.58
N HIS A 481 -7.01 -2.03 -30.36
CA HIS A 481 -5.60 -1.76 -30.58
C HIS A 481 -4.93 -2.92 -31.32
N SER A 482 -4.10 -2.58 -32.32
CA SER A 482 -3.12 -3.55 -32.84
C SER A 482 -2.09 -3.91 -31.78
N HIS A 483 -1.33 -4.99 -32.00
CA HIS A 483 -0.28 -5.44 -31.09
C HIS A 483 0.68 -4.31 -30.66
N LYS A 484 1.28 -3.63 -31.65
CA LYS A 484 2.19 -2.49 -31.43
C LYS A 484 1.56 -1.37 -30.61
N ARG A 485 0.29 -1.06 -30.91
CA ARG A 485 -0.45 0.00 -30.23
C ARG A 485 -0.76 -0.38 -28.79
N GLN A 486 -1.16 -1.62 -28.51
CA GLN A 486 -1.39 -2.10 -27.15
C GLN A 486 -0.08 -2.16 -26.35
N TYR A 487 1.01 -2.68 -26.93
CA TYR A 487 2.33 -2.67 -26.30
C TYR A 487 2.72 -1.25 -25.86
N THR A 488 2.58 -0.28 -26.76
CA THR A 488 2.89 1.13 -26.46
C THR A 488 1.97 1.69 -25.37
N TYR A 489 0.67 1.37 -25.42
CA TYR A 489 -0.33 1.80 -24.45
C TYR A 489 -0.06 1.27 -23.05
N VAL A 490 0.37 0.01 -22.93
CA VAL A 490 0.76 -0.61 -21.66
C VAL A 490 2.04 0.01 -21.12
N LEU A 491 3.08 0.12 -21.95
CA LEU A 491 4.39 0.65 -21.55
C LEU A 491 4.26 2.08 -20.98
N GLN A 492 3.60 2.97 -21.70
CA GLN A 492 3.43 4.36 -21.25
C GLN A 492 2.56 4.45 -19.98
N SER A 493 1.58 3.54 -19.79
CA SER A 493 0.70 3.55 -18.61
C SER A 493 1.46 3.08 -17.38
N LEU A 494 2.29 2.04 -17.51
CA LEU A 494 3.17 1.59 -16.42
C LEU A 494 4.23 2.64 -16.07
N GLU A 495 4.83 3.31 -17.06
CA GLU A 495 5.78 4.42 -16.85
C GLU A 495 5.11 5.62 -16.17
N LEU A 496 3.86 5.93 -16.55
CA LEU A 496 3.05 6.95 -15.89
C LEU A 496 2.77 6.59 -14.44
N TRP A 497 2.27 5.40 -14.16
CA TRP A 497 1.99 4.95 -12.80
C TRP A 497 3.24 4.97 -11.92
N ARG A 498 4.36 4.51 -12.48
CA ARG A 498 5.67 4.56 -11.82
C ARG A 498 6.08 5.98 -11.44
N ASP A 499 5.93 6.95 -12.34
CA ASP A 499 6.33 8.33 -12.09
C ASP A 499 5.31 9.05 -11.15
N VAL A 500 4.01 8.76 -11.24
CA VAL A 500 3.02 9.25 -10.25
C VAL A 500 3.38 8.76 -8.85
N LEU A 501 3.70 7.47 -8.68
CA LEU A 501 4.14 6.92 -7.41
C LEU A 501 5.50 7.49 -6.96
N HIS A 502 6.36 7.88 -7.89
CA HIS A 502 7.61 8.56 -7.56
C HIS A 502 7.38 9.94 -6.93
N PHE A 503 6.40 10.68 -7.43
CA PHE A 503 6.06 12.02 -6.95
C PHE A 503 4.89 12.02 -5.95
N LEU A 504 4.50 10.85 -5.41
CA LEU A 504 3.31 10.71 -4.59
C LEU A 504 3.32 11.62 -3.36
N PHE A 505 4.47 11.78 -2.70
CA PHE A 505 4.61 12.70 -1.58
C PHE A 505 4.37 14.16 -2.01
N GLU A 506 4.94 14.62 -3.14
CA GLU A 506 4.64 15.96 -3.65
C GLU A 506 3.14 16.10 -3.95
N LEU A 507 2.54 15.11 -4.62
CA LEU A 507 1.13 15.13 -4.96
C LEU A 507 0.24 15.20 -3.71
N TRP A 508 0.58 14.51 -2.62
CA TRP A 508 -0.14 14.63 -1.35
C TRP A 508 -0.13 16.06 -0.78
N HIS A 509 1.03 16.73 -0.81
CA HIS A 509 1.11 18.13 -0.37
C HIS A 509 0.29 19.05 -1.27
N ARG A 510 0.26 18.79 -2.59
CA ARG A 510 -0.57 19.53 -3.56
C ARG A 510 -2.07 19.28 -3.31
N THR A 511 -2.45 18.04 -3.02
CA THR A 511 -3.81 17.63 -2.66
C THR A 511 -4.31 18.40 -1.45
N GLU A 512 -3.52 18.48 -0.37
CA GLU A 512 -3.90 19.26 0.81
C GLU A 512 -3.97 20.75 0.52
N LYS A 513 -3.05 21.30 -0.29
CA LYS A 513 -3.09 22.71 -0.73
C LYS A 513 -4.34 23.04 -1.53
N ASP A 514 -4.84 22.13 -2.37
CA ASP A 514 -6.08 22.34 -3.11
C ASP A 514 -7.31 22.21 -2.20
N LEU A 515 -7.36 21.18 -1.35
CA LEU A 515 -8.52 20.86 -0.52
C LEU A 515 -8.73 21.87 0.62
N LEU A 516 -7.65 22.33 1.26
CA LEU A 516 -7.68 23.20 2.44
C LEU A 516 -7.57 24.70 2.10
N ASN A 517 -7.59 25.07 0.81
CA ASN A 517 -7.55 26.47 0.39
C ASN A 517 -8.91 27.15 0.61
N PRO A 518 -9.01 28.19 1.46
CA PRO A 518 -10.27 28.88 1.72
C PRO A 518 -10.85 29.59 0.49
N ASN A 519 -10.02 29.89 -0.52
CA ASN A 519 -10.44 30.52 -1.77
C ASN A 519 -10.85 29.53 -2.86
N ASN A 520 -10.81 28.22 -2.58
CA ASN A 520 -11.20 27.16 -3.50
C ASN A 520 -12.32 26.30 -2.87
N PRO A 521 -13.55 26.81 -2.69
CA PRO A 521 -14.60 26.04 -2.02
C PRO A 521 -15.07 24.86 -2.88
N TYR A 522 -15.43 23.75 -2.23
CA TYR A 522 -16.09 22.63 -2.89
C TYR A 522 -17.60 22.86 -3.04
N ARG A 523 -18.23 22.13 -3.96
CA ARG A 523 -19.70 22.03 -4.11
C ARG A 523 -20.13 20.60 -3.84
N LEU A 524 -21.10 20.43 -2.95
CA LEU A 524 -21.70 19.12 -2.72
C LEU A 524 -22.66 18.81 -3.88
N ARG A 525 -22.36 17.78 -4.66
CA ARG A 525 -23.10 17.45 -5.89
C ARG A 525 -23.22 15.94 -6.06
N ASP A 526 -24.39 15.49 -6.51
CA ASP A 526 -24.53 14.11 -6.99
C ASP A 526 -23.82 13.96 -8.34
N THR A 527 -22.90 13.01 -8.37
CA THR A 527 -22.02 12.72 -9.50
C THR A 527 -22.49 11.55 -10.35
N GLY A 528 -23.61 10.91 -9.98
CA GLY A 528 -24.01 9.60 -10.50
C GLY A 528 -23.38 8.43 -9.74
N GLN A 529 -22.28 8.69 -9.02
CA GLN A 529 -21.64 7.74 -8.09
C GLN A 529 -21.99 8.05 -6.62
N GLY A 530 -23.06 8.80 -6.40
CA GLY A 530 -23.46 9.33 -5.11
C GLY A 530 -23.01 10.79 -4.89
N LEU A 531 -23.29 11.26 -3.68
CA LEU A 531 -23.09 12.64 -3.27
C LEU A 531 -21.63 12.88 -2.90
N ASN A 532 -20.95 13.73 -3.67
CA ASN A 532 -19.52 13.98 -3.53
C ASN A 532 -19.21 15.47 -3.33
N ARG A 533 -18.12 15.73 -2.62
CA ARG A 533 -17.51 17.06 -2.54
C ARG A 533 -16.72 17.30 -3.82
N VAL A 534 -17.32 18.03 -4.76
CA VAL A 534 -16.70 18.36 -6.05
C VAL A 534 -15.89 19.65 -5.91
N GLN A 535 -14.58 19.60 -6.16
CA GLN A 535 -13.67 20.73 -5.94
C GLN A 535 -12.56 20.75 -6.99
N SER A 536 -12.26 21.93 -7.53
CA SER A 536 -11.15 22.09 -8.47
C SER A 536 -9.80 21.77 -7.79
N ALA A 537 -8.86 21.21 -8.55
CA ALA A 537 -7.55 20.81 -8.04
C ALA A 537 -6.40 21.33 -8.92
N PRO A 538 -6.20 22.66 -9.01
CA PRO A 538 -5.22 23.25 -9.90
C PRO A 538 -3.78 22.84 -9.57
N ASN A 539 -3.41 22.75 -8.29
CA ASN A 539 -2.05 22.39 -7.90
C ASN A 539 -1.72 20.93 -8.25
N VAL A 540 -2.66 20.01 -8.01
CA VAL A 540 -2.52 18.61 -8.42
C VAL A 540 -2.51 18.49 -9.93
N SER A 541 -3.41 19.19 -10.62
CA SER A 541 -3.47 19.21 -12.09
C SER A 541 -2.13 19.60 -12.70
N ASP A 542 -1.56 20.73 -12.28
CA ASP A 542 -0.26 21.20 -12.78
C ASP A 542 0.86 20.18 -12.55
N ALA A 543 0.89 19.56 -11.36
CA ALA A 543 1.90 18.56 -11.02
C ALA A 543 1.77 17.29 -11.89
N VAL A 544 0.55 16.81 -12.11
CA VAL A 544 0.28 15.63 -12.95
C VAL A 544 0.60 15.90 -14.41
N HIS A 545 0.29 17.08 -14.96
CA HIS A 545 0.66 17.43 -16.32
C HIS A 545 2.18 17.46 -16.52
N ARG A 546 2.96 17.92 -15.53
CA ARG A 546 4.43 17.81 -15.57
C ARG A 546 4.90 16.35 -15.64
N ILE A 547 4.24 15.46 -14.89
CA ILE A 547 4.55 14.02 -14.91
C ILE A 547 4.22 13.42 -16.28
N ILE A 548 3.04 13.72 -16.84
CA ILE A 548 2.62 13.27 -18.16
C ILE A 548 3.63 13.71 -19.23
N ASN A 549 4.00 15.00 -19.26
CA ASN A 549 4.98 15.52 -20.21
C ASN A 549 6.34 14.81 -20.10
N ARG A 550 6.79 14.54 -18.87
CA ARG A 550 8.03 13.80 -18.62
C ARG A 550 7.96 12.36 -19.16
N VAL A 551 6.82 11.69 -19.01
CA VAL A 551 6.60 10.33 -19.52
C VAL A 551 6.54 10.33 -21.03
N GLN A 552 5.74 11.21 -21.64
CA GLN A 552 5.63 11.37 -23.10
C GLN A 552 7.00 11.57 -23.76
N ASN A 553 7.84 12.45 -23.19
CA ASN A 553 9.20 12.66 -23.67
C ASN A 553 10.11 11.42 -23.54
N ARG A 554 9.85 10.54 -22.56
CA ARG A 554 10.62 9.31 -22.34
C ARG A 554 10.21 8.19 -23.30
N VAL A 555 8.91 8.03 -23.55
CA VAL A 555 8.39 6.94 -24.38
C VAL A 555 8.37 7.28 -25.89
N GLY A 556 8.42 8.56 -26.25
CA GLY A 556 8.52 9.00 -27.66
C GLY A 556 7.21 8.93 -28.45
N GLY A 557 6.09 8.57 -27.83
CA GLY A 557 4.76 8.52 -28.41
C GLY A 557 3.67 8.49 -27.34
N TRP A 558 2.42 8.79 -27.71
CA TRP A 558 1.29 8.76 -26.77
C TRP A 558 0.04 8.14 -27.40
N VAL A 559 -0.47 7.07 -26.79
CA VAL A 559 -1.69 6.39 -27.22
C VAL A 559 -2.84 6.70 -26.24
N GLY A 560 -4.02 7.05 -26.73
CA GLY A 560 -5.17 7.40 -25.89
C GLY A 560 -5.16 8.87 -25.44
N SER A 561 -6.09 9.21 -24.55
CA SER A 561 -6.28 10.59 -24.09
C SER A 561 -5.24 10.97 -23.03
N SER A 562 -4.82 12.25 -23.05
CA SER A 562 -4.04 12.88 -21.97
C SER A 562 -4.91 13.66 -20.99
N VAL A 563 -6.24 13.60 -21.15
CA VAL A 563 -7.20 14.25 -20.24
C VAL A 563 -7.04 13.67 -18.85
N VAL A 564 -6.96 14.57 -17.86
CA VAL A 564 -6.93 14.26 -16.44
C VAL A 564 -8.22 14.79 -15.82
N HIS A 565 -9.10 13.91 -15.36
CA HIS A 565 -10.29 14.32 -14.61
C HIS A 565 -9.88 14.74 -13.20
N LEU A 566 -10.25 15.95 -12.81
CA LEU A 566 -9.98 16.55 -11.50
C LEU A 566 -11.00 17.65 -11.19
N GLY A 567 -11.83 17.44 -10.17
CA GLY A 567 -12.88 18.39 -9.79
C GLY A 567 -14.15 18.28 -10.62
N ASP A 568 -14.46 17.09 -11.13
CA ASP A 568 -15.65 16.83 -11.94
C ASP A 568 -16.44 15.60 -11.44
N HIS A 569 -17.29 15.00 -12.27
CA HIS A 569 -18.11 13.85 -11.88
C HIS A 569 -17.33 12.52 -11.87
N ASN A 570 -16.23 12.43 -12.62
CA ASN A 570 -15.39 11.23 -12.71
C ASN A 570 -14.35 11.18 -11.58
N VAL A 571 -13.79 12.35 -11.25
CA VAL A 571 -12.86 12.52 -10.13
C VAL A 571 -13.27 13.78 -9.36
N PRO A 572 -14.11 13.65 -8.32
CA PRO A 572 -14.71 14.79 -7.62
C PRO A 572 -13.71 15.75 -7.00
N ASN A 573 -12.56 15.27 -6.52
CA ASN A 573 -11.58 16.12 -5.88
C ASN A 573 -10.19 15.46 -5.90
N ALA A 574 -9.20 16.22 -5.45
CA ALA A 574 -7.80 15.80 -5.38
C ALA A 574 -7.57 14.56 -4.50
N LEU A 575 -8.37 14.34 -3.45
CA LEU A 575 -8.24 13.16 -2.58
C LEU A 575 -8.60 11.89 -3.35
N VAL A 576 -9.72 11.90 -4.09
CA VAL A 576 -10.14 10.77 -4.93
C VAL A 576 -9.08 10.45 -5.98
N PHE A 577 -8.48 11.49 -6.59
CA PHE A 577 -7.42 11.29 -7.57
C PHE A 577 -6.22 10.53 -6.99
N ILE A 578 -5.67 11.01 -5.87
CA ILE A 578 -4.46 10.40 -5.30
C ILE A 578 -4.74 9.00 -4.74
N ASP A 579 -5.94 8.77 -4.20
CA ASP A 579 -6.38 7.47 -3.69
C ASP A 579 -6.56 6.42 -4.81
N LYS A 580 -6.76 6.81 -6.08
CA LYS A 580 -6.70 5.86 -7.20
C LYS A 580 -5.29 5.28 -7.33
N TYR A 581 -4.25 6.12 -7.25
CA TYR A 581 -2.88 5.68 -7.53
C TYR A 581 -2.23 4.86 -6.40
N ILE A 582 -2.65 5.01 -5.15
CA ILE A 582 -2.20 4.13 -4.05
C ILE A 582 -2.61 2.66 -4.26
N GLN A 583 -3.52 2.38 -5.20
CA GLN A 583 -3.97 1.03 -5.54
C GLN A 583 -3.03 0.32 -6.51
N VAL A 584 -2.24 1.04 -7.30
CA VAL A 584 -1.30 0.46 -8.28
C VAL A 584 -0.42 -0.66 -7.68
N PRO A 585 0.33 -0.44 -6.58
CA PRO A 585 1.14 -1.50 -6.01
C PRO A 585 0.31 -2.66 -5.48
N ARG A 586 -0.94 -2.43 -5.06
CA ARG A 586 -1.85 -3.49 -4.58
C ARG A 586 -2.31 -4.40 -5.70
N ILE A 587 -2.44 -3.86 -6.91
CA ILE A 587 -2.76 -4.60 -8.13
C ILE A 587 -1.52 -5.32 -8.66
N LEU A 588 -0.39 -4.61 -8.80
CA LEU A 588 0.81 -5.15 -9.45
C LEU A 588 1.64 -6.09 -8.58
N SER A 589 1.73 -5.85 -7.25
CA SER A 589 2.60 -6.67 -6.39
C SER A 589 2.18 -8.15 -6.37
N PRO A 590 0.89 -8.50 -6.26
CA PRO A 590 0.45 -9.88 -6.36
C PRO A 590 0.78 -10.56 -7.69
N VAL A 591 0.69 -9.83 -8.80
CA VAL A 591 1.05 -10.34 -10.14
C VAL A 591 2.56 -10.59 -10.20
N VAL A 592 3.37 -9.64 -9.74
CA VAL A 592 4.83 -9.78 -9.68
C VAL A 592 5.24 -10.94 -8.75
N LEU A 593 4.62 -11.08 -7.58
CA LEU A 593 4.85 -12.17 -6.65
C LEU A 593 4.59 -13.53 -7.31
N CYS A 594 3.45 -13.66 -7.99
CA CYS A 594 3.10 -14.87 -8.73
C CYS A 594 4.16 -15.20 -9.78
N LEU A 595 4.53 -14.23 -10.62
CA LEU A 595 5.52 -14.41 -11.68
C LEU A 595 6.92 -14.75 -11.16
N ASP A 596 7.37 -14.12 -10.07
CA ASP A 596 8.67 -14.37 -9.45
C ASP A 596 8.75 -15.77 -8.83
N LYS A 597 7.65 -16.28 -8.25
CA LYS A 597 7.62 -17.57 -7.55
C LYS A 597 7.32 -18.78 -8.42
N ILE A 598 6.89 -18.60 -9.68
CA ILE A 598 6.57 -19.73 -10.56
C ILE A 598 7.74 -20.73 -10.68
N ASP A 599 8.99 -20.26 -10.77
CA ASP A 599 10.14 -21.16 -10.94
C ASP A 599 10.43 -21.96 -9.65
N GLU A 600 10.23 -21.34 -8.48
CA GLU A 600 10.32 -22.01 -7.18
C GLU A 600 9.23 -23.08 -7.06
N VAL A 601 7.97 -22.72 -7.36
CA VAL A 601 6.84 -23.65 -7.34
C VAL A 601 7.04 -24.81 -8.31
N TYR A 602 7.60 -24.55 -9.49
CA TYR A 602 7.89 -25.55 -10.52
C TYR A 602 8.95 -26.57 -10.08
N THR A 603 9.91 -26.15 -9.26
CA THR A 603 11.02 -27.02 -8.80
C THR A 603 10.76 -27.67 -7.45
N GLN A 604 9.70 -27.27 -6.75
CA GLN A 604 9.43 -27.71 -5.38
C GLN A 604 8.95 -29.18 -5.29
N GLN A 605 8.09 -29.62 -6.22
CA GLN A 605 7.47 -30.96 -6.20
C GLN A 605 7.19 -31.47 -7.62
N ASP A 606 7.37 -32.77 -7.85
CA ASP A 606 7.16 -33.42 -9.16
C ASP A 606 5.69 -33.35 -9.63
N GLY A 607 4.73 -33.37 -8.71
CA GLY A 607 3.32 -33.21 -9.03
C GLY A 607 2.98 -31.81 -9.58
N LEU A 608 3.58 -30.76 -8.99
CA LEU A 608 3.41 -29.38 -9.45
C LEU A 608 4.10 -29.14 -10.79
N LYS A 609 5.29 -29.72 -10.96
CA LYS A 609 6.00 -29.74 -12.24
C LYS A 609 5.13 -30.36 -13.34
N SER A 610 4.60 -31.55 -13.08
CA SER A 610 3.74 -32.28 -14.03
C SER A 610 2.48 -31.48 -14.37
N TYR A 611 1.83 -30.87 -13.37
CA TYR A 611 0.66 -30.00 -13.58
C TYR A 611 0.99 -28.78 -14.47
N ILE A 612 2.11 -28.09 -14.22
CA ILE A 612 2.51 -26.92 -15.00
C ILE A 612 2.89 -27.32 -16.43
N ASP A 613 3.61 -28.43 -16.60
CA ASP A 613 4.00 -28.93 -17.91
C ASP A 613 2.77 -29.39 -18.72
N SER A 614 1.85 -30.16 -18.12
CA SER A 614 0.67 -30.67 -18.81
C SER A 614 -0.36 -29.59 -19.15
N THR A 615 -0.53 -28.61 -18.27
CA THR A 615 -1.62 -27.61 -18.39
C THR A 615 -1.16 -26.38 -19.17
N PHE A 616 0.08 -25.94 -18.97
CA PHE A 616 0.57 -24.67 -19.51
C PHE A 616 1.77 -24.83 -20.44
N GLY A 617 2.34 -26.04 -20.57
CA GLY A 617 3.52 -26.29 -21.39
C GLY A 617 4.81 -25.75 -20.78
N GLY A 618 4.86 -25.65 -19.45
CA GLY A 618 6.05 -25.27 -18.68
C GLY A 618 6.02 -23.84 -18.10
N PRO A 619 6.98 -23.52 -17.21
CA PRO A 619 6.95 -22.29 -16.42
C PRO A 619 7.10 -21.03 -17.28
N THR A 620 7.89 -21.10 -18.36
CA THR A 620 8.08 -19.96 -19.27
C THR A 620 6.78 -19.60 -20.01
N LYS A 621 6.07 -20.60 -20.53
CA LYS A 621 4.79 -20.39 -21.23
C LYS A 621 3.71 -19.91 -20.27
N LEU A 622 3.67 -20.44 -19.04
CA LEU A 622 2.76 -19.98 -17.98
C LEU A 622 2.97 -18.50 -17.64
N LYS A 623 4.22 -18.06 -17.41
CA LYS A 623 4.52 -16.64 -17.17
C LYS A 623 4.05 -15.77 -18.34
N LYS A 624 4.35 -16.19 -19.58
CA LYS A 624 3.96 -15.45 -20.78
C LYS A 624 2.43 -15.41 -20.97
N LEU A 625 1.72 -16.48 -20.63
CA LEU A 625 0.26 -16.54 -20.64
C LEU A 625 -0.35 -15.50 -19.69
N ILE A 626 0.10 -15.48 -18.43
CA ILE A 626 -0.37 -14.53 -17.41
C ILE A 626 -0.07 -13.09 -17.85
N LEU A 627 1.15 -12.83 -18.32
CA LEU A 627 1.55 -11.50 -18.79
C LEU A 627 0.74 -11.05 -20.01
N CYS A 628 0.51 -11.94 -20.98
CA CYS A 628 -0.26 -11.62 -22.17
C CYS A 628 -1.72 -11.29 -21.83
N ASP A 629 -2.36 -12.07 -20.95
CA ASP A 629 -3.72 -11.78 -20.49
C ASP A 629 -3.78 -10.45 -19.74
N PHE A 630 -2.85 -10.21 -18.80
CA PHE A 630 -2.79 -8.97 -18.04
C PHE A 630 -2.56 -7.75 -18.95
N PHE A 631 -1.59 -7.80 -19.87
CA PHE A 631 -1.29 -6.66 -20.75
C PHE A 631 -2.37 -6.39 -21.81
N ARG A 632 -3.18 -7.39 -22.17
CA ARG A 632 -4.40 -7.15 -22.94
C ARG A 632 -5.47 -6.53 -22.05
N HIS A 633 -5.89 -7.23 -21.00
CA HIS A 633 -7.18 -6.99 -20.35
C HIS A 633 -7.14 -6.10 -19.10
N ALA A 634 -5.97 -5.87 -18.52
CA ALA A 634 -5.81 -4.82 -17.50
C ALA A 634 -5.70 -3.41 -18.12
N PHE A 635 -5.67 -3.31 -19.45
CA PHE A 635 -5.46 -2.06 -20.21
C PHE A 635 -6.39 -1.95 -21.44
N ASP A 636 -7.59 -2.52 -21.37
CA ASP A 636 -8.52 -2.63 -22.52
C ASP A 636 -9.73 -1.69 -22.47
N GLY A 637 -9.79 -0.79 -21.49
CA GLY A 637 -10.90 0.14 -21.29
C GLY A 637 -12.14 -0.47 -20.61
N SER A 638 -12.07 -1.75 -20.21
CA SER A 638 -13.13 -2.41 -19.46
C SER A 638 -13.30 -1.82 -18.04
N GLY A 639 -14.46 -2.05 -17.43
CA GLY A 639 -14.81 -1.58 -16.08
C GLY A 639 -15.38 -0.16 -16.00
N ALA A 640 -15.38 0.61 -17.09
CA ALA A 640 -16.04 1.91 -17.14
C ALA A 640 -17.57 1.79 -17.29
N ASP A 641 -18.32 2.82 -16.90
CA ASP A 641 -19.79 2.78 -17.00
C ASP A 641 -20.29 3.04 -18.43
N ASN A 642 -19.56 3.78 -19.25
CA ASN A 642 -19.93 4.09 -20.64
C ASN A 642 -18.73 4.13 -21.59
N PHE A 643 -18.99 4.34 -22.89
CA PHE A 643 -17.95 4.37 -23.93
C PHE A 643 -17.05 5.62 -23.86
N PHE A 644 -17.58 6.76 -23.41
CA PHE A 644 -16.81 8.00 -23.26
C PHE A 644 -15.79 7.92 -22.12
N ASP A 645 -16.12 7.15 -21.08
CA ASP A 645 -15.27 6.89 -19.92
C ASP A 645 -14.41 5.61 -20.05
N ALA A 646 -14.33 5.01 -21.25
CA ALA A 646 -13.72 3.69 -21.53
C ALA A 646 -12.19 3.62 -21.37
N GLY A 647 -11.67 4.10 -20.24
CA GLY A 647 -10.32 3.89 -19.75
C GLY A 647 -9.20 4.58 -20.53
N SER A 648 -9.51 5.42 -21.52
CA SER A 648 -8.51 6.09 -22.36
C SER A 648 -7.88 7.33 -21.71
N CYS A 649 -8.62 7.99 -20.81
CA CYS A 649 -8.13 9.11 -19.99
C CYS A 649 -7.12 8.63 -18.95
N ILE A 650 -6.37 9.57 -18.38
CA ILE A 650 -5.25 9.28 -17.46
C ILE A 650 -5.72 8.49 -16.24
N ASP A 651 -6.79 8.94 -15.60
CA ASP A 651 -7.35 8.32 -14.40
C ASP A 651 -8.23 7.10 -14.71
N GLY A 652 -8.74 6.97 -15.93
CA GLY A 652 -9.50 5.80 -16.40
C GLY A 652 -8.64 4.57 -16.69
N ARG A 653 -7.33 4.73 -16.90
CA ARG A 653 -6.40 3.62 -17.17
C ARG A 653 -6.35 2.58 -16.06
N LEU A 654 -6.54 2.99 -14.81
CA LEU A 654 -6.57 2.06 -13.67
C LEU A 654 -7.85 1.23 -13.61
N THR A 655 -8.95 1.73 -14.17
CA THR A 655 -10.27 1.09 -14.07
C THR A 655 -10.25 -0.32 -14.68
N SER A 656 -9.59 -0.50 -15.82
CA SER A 656 -9.45 -1.81 -16.46
C SER A 656 -8.59 -2.76 -15.65
N ALA A 657 -7.56 -2.27 -14.97
CA ALA A 657 -6.73 -3.09 -14.10
C ALA A 657 -7.52 -3.59 -12.88
N TRP A 658 -8.38 -2.75 -12.31
CA TRP A 658 -9.31 -3.14 -11.24
C TRP A 658 -10.32 -4.19 -11.72
N ASN A 659 -10.90 -3.99 -12.91
CA ASN A 659 -11.82 -4.96 -13.51
C ASN A 659 -11.13 -6.29 -13.87
N TRP A 660 -9.84 -6.27 -14.20
CA TRP A 660 -9.06 -7.50 -14.36
C TRP A 660 -8.91 -8.24 -13.02
N CYS A 661 -8.60 -7.51 -11.94
CA CYS A 661 -8.50 -8.09 -10.59
C CYS A 661 -9.79 -8.79 -10.17
N SER A 662 -10.97 -8.20 -10.43
CA SER A 662 -12.26 -8.82 -10.09
C SER A 662 -12.62 -10.05 -10.94
N LYS A 663 -11.85 -10.32 -11.99
CA LYS A 663 -12.05 -11.47 -12.89
C LYS A 663 -10.94 -12.52 -12.78
N VAL A 664 -9.88 -12.27 -12.00
CA VAL A 664 -8.69 -13.14 -11.96
C VAL A 664 -9.05 -14.55 -11.52
N GLU A 665 -9.99 -14.70 -10.59
CA GLU A 665 -10.49 -15.98 -10.07
C GLU A 665 -11.12 -16.88 -11.15
N LYS A 666 -11.58 -16.29 -12.24
CA LYS A 666 -12.17 -17.00 -13.39
C LYS A 666 -11.12 -17.45 -14.41
N LYS A 667 -9.86 -17.06 -14.25
CA LYS A 667 -8.78 -17.39 -15.19
C LYS A 667 -8.23 -18.77 -14.89
N SER A 668 -7.91 -19.54 -15.93
CA SER A 668 -7.39 -20.92 -15.79
C SER A 668 -6.09 -21.02 -14.99
N TYR A 669 -5.28 -19.96 -14.97
CA TYR A 669 -4.05 -19.87 -14.20
C TYR A 669 -4.25 -19.36 -12.75
N PHE A 670 -5.48 -19.10 -12.31
CA PHE A 670 -5.74 -18.64 -10.94
C PHE A 670 -5.21 -19.59 -9.85
N PRO A 671 -5.27 -20.92 -9.98
CA PRO A 671 -4.65 -21.83 -9.00
C PRO A 671 -3.16 -21.55 -8.78
N VAL A 672 -2.45 -21.06 -9.80
CA VAL A 672 -1.03 -20.68 -9.69
C VAL A 672 -0.84 -19.45 -8.79
N PHE A 673 -1.76 -18.49 -8.82
CA PHE A 673 -1.75 -17.38 -7.87
C PHE A 673 -1.84 -17.91 -6.43
N LEU A 674 -2.74 -18.86 -6.15
CA LEU A 674 -2.87 -19.46 -4.82
C LEU A 674 -1.60 -20.20 -4.40
N LEU A 675 -1.02 -21.00 -5.31
CA LEU A 675 0.21 -21.77 -5.05
C LEU A 675 1.43 -20.87 -4.77
N THR A 676 1.47 -19.68 -5.36
CA THR A 676 2.54 -18.69 -5.16
C THR A 676 2.34 -17.80 -3.92
N GLY A 677 1.26 -18.03 -3.15
CA GLY A 677 0.99 -17.35 -1.89
C GLY A 677 0.09 -16.12 -2.00
N PHE A 678 -0.72 -16.02 -3.07
CA PHE A 678 -1.73 -14.98 -3.19
C PHE A 678 -2.83 -15.13 -2.14
N THR A 679 -3.10 -14.06 -1.40
CA THR A 679 -4.18 -13.99 -0.39
C THR A 679 -5.30 -13.00 -0.76
N GLY A 680 -5.21 -12.36 -1.93
CA GLY A 680 -6.11 -11.29 -2.37
C GLY A 680 -5.40 -9.97 -2.65
N PHE A 681 -6.02 -9.11 -3.48
CA PHE A 681 -5.53 -7.74 -3.75
C PHE A 681 -5.77 -6.78 -2.57
N ASP A 682 -6.66 -7.16 -1.66
CA ASP A 682 -6.98 -6.43 -0.43
C ASP A 682 -6.30 -6.97 0.84
N GLY A 683 -5.44 -7.98 0.71
CA GLY A 683 -4.76 -8.62 1.84
C GLY A 683 -4.01 -7.62 2.74
N ARG A 684 -3.99 -7.90 4.05
CA ARG A 684 -3.09 -7.21 5.00
C ARG A 684 -1.69 -7.80 4.80
N PHE A 685 -0.82 -7.05 4.15
CA PHE A 685 0.61 -7.38 4.00
C PHE A 685 1.38 -7.00 5.27
#